data_AF-A0A348V0M9-F1
#
_entry.id   AF-A0A348V0M9-F1
#
_cell.length_a   1.000
_cell.length_b   1.000
_cell.length_c   1.000
_cell.angle_alpha   90.00
_cell.angle_beta   90.00
_cell.angle_gamma   90.00
#
_symmetry.space_group_name_H-M   'P 1'
#
loop_
_entity.id
_entity.type
_entity.pdbx_description
1 polymer ?
#
loop_
_entity_poly.entity_id
_entity_poly.type
_entity_poly.pdbx_seq_one_letter_code
_entity_poly.pdbx_strand_id
1 'polypeptide(L)'
;YRVDVWDEKSRKWHSLCQRIGTYRFIRLDRELTLEDEGFISPAVTQSADESSDDIFAHESLFHWDGWSLVAPRPGKTINPDDQPQTIENQAMTDFLLETRFKPKPGSLPRLRYGLGYRLRARTVDLAGNSQPLENPDDSCAIPPPSKQPFTFSRFDPVPSPLIIPREAPKSGENVDHLVIKSFNESIERDTVPTNQVSDRHVAPPKISQLDSEFHGMFDGTSGLKPEVYSLICLRDGGQFKEMEPGEQLELPYFPDPWARGACIRGLPYGAPDPMMIEFSGDWPDFRPFRIRLQEGNQPARWDNSSRLLTVYLKKGESVTLRISCYFPERFLPIQGLYRWLEKPERIIPQKVMQPPRGLPEGQVQVLKTLQPPKIDLTRVRTLSIQGRNWLMTPFREITLMHATLQPVGKPVNKSLEAHRGLGQTSAVLYGEFELHGPSTSKAELLADWKEPVDYLNEPKPKVLDGQAHVLEFKIDPVLTTLNLTPRPEAGKATGPIGDRQIQTRAVTTAMVKAPPTPVYRHEFGDTKFRRVNYRLITTTRYMEQFPSNELPEETGYTRTSDPVEIKVLNTAPPAMPKVVYVVPSFRWERSKQGSKVTSVRKSALRVYLERPWYSSGEGELLAVILPPGITITPRKPVAAPVSRTTTPQVTQRIQPQLQKKAVPGALQVSVPPVAEKYKPYVTMWGSDPIWRSGAVAPPEYPLPEAFPSAVEVMGDLPLLELPGDKKFIAVGHQVEYDEERQLWFCDLELDSGQAYFPFIRLALARFQPDSVPGAHLSQVVVANFAQILPERSLAVTFNPSNFKEVNVSLSGVSYIQGYAGSGPGEVEVALETKKLTLPDELGWEPVKEAVITLKPQRAGATEVGSFIWQGTLNLPKGIKLQDYRIAVREYELFDTDELDKAARTVAAVTTKKYKRLVYAETIKLLDL
;
A
#
# COMPACT_ATOMS: atom_id res chain seq x y z
N TYR A 1 -75.55 16.95 -18.64
CA TYR A 1 -74.85 17.15 -19.93
C TYR A 1 -74.79 15.87 -20.72
N ARG A 2 -74.91 15.97 -22.05
CA ARG A 2 -74.54 14.92 -23.01
C ARG A 2 -73.20 15.28 -23.63
N VAL A 3 -72.21 14.40 -23.54
CA VAL A 3 -70.85 14.69 -24.02
C VAL A 3 -70.66 14.06 -25.39
N ASP A 4 -70.21 14.86 -26.35
CA ASP A 4 -69.85 14.40 -27.68
C ASP A 4 -68.36 14.60 -27.91
N VAL A 5 -67.78 13.68 -28.67
CA VAL A 5 -66.38 13.71 -29.07
C VAL A 5 -66.28 13.67 -30.60
N TRP A 6 -65.48 14.57 -31.16
CA TRP A 6 -65.09 14.53 -32.56
C TRP A 6 -63.72 13.88 -32.65
N ASP A 7 -63.54 12.88 -33.50
CA ASP A 7 -62.24 12.28 -33.77
C ASP A 7 -61.73 12.59 -35.18
N GLU A 8 -60.43 12.82 -35.29
CA GLU A 8 -59.76 13.21 -36.53
C GLU A 8 -59.82 12.15 -37.64
N LYS A 9 -59.90 10.86 -37.25
CA LYS A 9 -59.89 9.74 -38.19
C LYS A 9 -61.22 9.63 -38.94
N SER A 10 -62.35 9.68 -38.23
CA SER A 10 -63.67 9.63 -38.85
C SER A 10 -64.17 10.99 -39.34
N ARG A 11 -63.62 12.08 -38.77
CA ARG A 11 -64.06 13.48 -38.97
C ARG A 11 -65.53 13.73 -38.61
N LYS A 12 -66.10 12.93 -37.71
CA LYS A 12 -67.50 13.03 -37.25
C LYS A 12 -67.58 13.25 -35.75
N TRP A 13 -68.70 13.80 -35.29
CA TRP A 13 -69.08 13.84 -33.88
C TRP A 13 -69.74 12.53 -33.47
N HIS A 14 -69.36 12.02 -32.31
CA HIS A 14 -69.84 10.80 -31.70
C HIS A 14 -70.35 11.10 -30.30
N SER A 15 -71.53 10.60 -29.93
CA SER A 15 -72.07 10.78 -28.58
C SER A 15 -71.52 9.70 -27.66
N LEU A 16 -70.89 10.11 -26.55
CA LEU A 16 -70.47 9.19 -25.48
C LEU A 16 -71.64 8.72 -24.61
N CYS A 17 -72.83 9.30 -24.84
CA CYS A 17 -74.04 9.12 -24.06
C CYS A 17 -75.13 8.29 -24.77
N GLN A 18 -74.92 7.87 -26.03
CA GLN A 18 -75.86 6.98 -26.72
C GLN A 18 -75.78 5.56 -26.17
N ARG A 19 -76.92 5.02 -25.73
CA ARG A 19 -76.99 3.71 -25.10
C ARG A 19 -78.26 2.95 -25.47
N ILE A 20 -78.21 1.66 -25.21
CA ILE A 20 -79.33 0.73 -25.22
C ILE A 20 -79.57 0.37 -23.75
N GLY A 21 -80.69 0.81 -23.22
CA GLY A 21 -81.11 0.54 -21.85
C GLY A 21 -82.12 -0.61 -21.80
N THR A 22 -81.82 -1.62 -21.00
CA THR A 22 -82.74 -2.69 -20.63
C THR A 22 -83.32 -2.36 -19.25
N TYR A 23 -84.63 -2.19 -19.19
CA TYR A 23 -85.40 -1.78 -18.01
C TYR A 23 -86.31 -2.93 -17.60
N ARG A 24 -86.06 -3.52 -16.42
CA ARG A 24 -86.86 -4.63 -15.88
C ARG A 24 -87.69 -4.14 -14.70
N PHE A 25 -89.00 -4.09 -14.90
CA PHE A 25 -89.97 -3.73 -13.88
C PHE A 25 -90.37 -5.00 -13.12
N ILE A 26 -89.74 -5.25 -11.97
CA ILE A 26 -89.92 -6.51 -11.21
C ILE A 26 -91.40 -6.72 -10.84
N ARG A 27 -92.10 -5.66 -10.40
CA ARG A 27 -93.52 -5.73 -10.00
C ARG A 27 -94.46 -6.17 -11.13
N LEU A 28 -94.09 -5.87 -12.38
CA LEU A 28 -94.93 -6.13 -13.56
C LEU A 28 -94.42 -7.33 -14.38
N ASP A 29 -93.34 -7.97 -13.94
CA ASP A 29 -92.57 -8.98 -14.70
C ASP A 29 -92.37 -8.61 -16.17
N ARG A 30 -92.03 -7.34 -16.41
CA ARG A 30 -91.90 -6.77 -17.75
C ARG A 30 -90.50 -6.24 -17.97
N GLU A 31 -89.88 -6.66 -19.06
CA GLU A 31 -88.61 -6.12 -19.54
C GLU A 31 -88.84 -5.31 -20.83
N LEU A 32 -88.23 -4.13 -20.90
CA LEU A 32 -88.24 -3.25 -22.07
C LEU A 32 -86.80 -2.91 -22.43
N THR A 33 -86.46 -3.05 -23.72
CA THR A 33 -85.19 -2.56 -24.24
C THR A 33 -85.45 -1.38 -25.17
N LEU A 34 -84.84 -0.24 -24.85
CA LEU A 34 -85.02 1.02 -25.57
C LEU A 34 -83.65 1.59 -25.96
N GLU A 35 -83.58 2.16 -27.16
CA GLU A 35 -82.48 3.05 -27.50
C GLU A 35 -82.77 4.44 -26.93
N ASP A 36 -81.84 4.96 -26.13
CA ASP A 36 -81.94 6.30 -25.58
C ASP A 36 -80.57 6.99 -25.54
N GLU A 37 -80.55 8.22 -25.02
CA GLU A 37 -79.33 8.97 -24.81
C GLU A 37 -79.29 9.47 -23.35
N GLY A 38 -78.38 8.90 -22.58
CA GLY A 38 -78.16 9.24 -21.17
C GLY A 38 -77.55 10.63 -21.00
N PHE A 39 -77.19 10.97 -19.77
CA PHE A 39 -76.50 12.22 -19.45
C PHE A 39 -75.63 12.04 -18.21
N ILE A 40 -74.62 12.88 -18.08
CA ILE A 40 -73.80 13.03 -16.87
C ILE A 40 -74.20 14.30 -16.13
N SER A 41 -74.07 14.31 -14.81
CA SER A 41 -74.21 15.50 -13.97
C SER A 41 -72.90 15.77 -13.22
N PRO A 42 -72.56 17.03 -12.91
CA PRO A 42 -71.45 17.33 -12.01
C PRO A 42 -71.65 16.59 -10.68
N ALA A 43 -70.60 15.93 -10.19
CA ALA A 43 -70.60 15.38 -8.85
C ALA A 43 -70.49 16.54 -7.85
N VAL A 44 -71.43 16.56 -6.91
CA VAL A 44 -71.52 17.55 -5.86
C VAL A 44 -71.47 16.79 -4.54
N THR A 45 -70.58 17.20 -3.66
CA THR A 45 -70.47 16.62 -2.31
C THR A 45 -70.84 17.66 -1.26
N GLN A 46 -71.49 17.19 -0.21
CA GLN A 46 -71.82 17.94 0.99
C GLN A 46 -71.23 17.18 2.19
N SER A 47 -71.05 17.85 3.32
CA SER A 47 -70.55 17.19 4.54
C SER A 47 -71.45 16.03 4.93
N ALA A 48 -70.87 14.84 5.09
CA ALA A 48 -71.61 13.61 5.39
C ALA A 48 -72.23 13.59 6.79
N ASP A 49 -71.74 14.45 7.69
CA ASP A 49 -72.21 14.63 9.06
C ASP A 49 -73.17 15.83 9.23
N GLU A 50 -73.62 16.43 8.13
CA GLU A 50 -74.50 17.61 8.10
C GLU A 50 -73.93 18.84 8.83
N SER A 51 -72.61 18.86 9.10
CA SER A 51 -71.97 19.99 9.81
C SER A 51 -71.86 21.28 8.99
N SER A 52 -72.12 21.22 7.68
CA SER A 52 -72.11 22.36 6.77
C SER A 52 -73.10 22.20 5.62
N ASP A 53 -73.72 23.32 5.25
CA ASP A 53 -74.56 23.47 4.05
C ASP A 53 -73.74 23.79 2.79
N ASP A 54 -72.40 23.87 2.91
CA ASP A 54 -71.52 24.14 1.78
C ASP A 54 -71.54 23.00 0.77
N ILE A 55 -71.68 23.40 -0.49
CA ILE A 55 -71.74 22.52 -1.65
C ILE A 55 -70.39 22.54 -2.36
N PHE A 56 -69.68 21.42 -2.34
CA PHE A 56 -68.40 21.29 -3.05
C PHE A 56 -68.62 20.71 -4.44
N ALA A 57 -68.35 21.50 -5.46
CA ALA A 57 -68.32 21.06 -6.85
C ALA A 57 -66.89 20.70 -7.27
N HIS A 58 -66.72 19.56 -7.94
CA HIS A 58 -65.43 19.20 -8.52
C HIS A 58 -65.07 20.06 -9.74
N GLU A 59 -63.80 20.46 -9.85
CA GLU A 59 -63.28 21.18 -11.03
C GLU A 59 -63.24 20.31 -12.30
N SER A 60 -63.26 18.98 -12.14
CA SER A 60 -63.31 18.02 -13.25
C SER A 60 -64.76 17.63 -13.56
N LEU A 61 -65.21 17.89 -14.79
CA LEU A 61 -66.59 17.58 -15.22
C LEU A 61 -66.80 16.10 -15.57
N PHE A 62 -65.82 15.46 -16.21
CA PHE A 62 -65.81 14.04 -16.54
C PHE A 62 -64.39 13.57 -16.93
N HIS A 63 -64.17 12.26 -16.92
CA HIS A 63 -62.99 11.60 -17.48
C HIS A 63 -63.44 10.68 -18.62
N TRP A 64 -62.73 10.70 -19.75
CA TRP A 64 -63.02 9.81 -20.88
C TRP A 64 -61.78 8.98 -21.22
N ASP A 65 -61.93 7.67 -21.11
CA ASP A 65 -60.90 6.64 -21.30
C ASP A 65 -61.09 5.86 -22.63
N GLY A 66 -61.91 6.39 -23.54
CA GLY A 66 -62.29 5.72 -24.78
C GLY A 66 -63.57 4.88 -24.68
N TRP A 67 -64.26 4.89 -23.54
CA TRP A 67 -65.53 4.18 -23.36
C TRP A 67 -66.74 5.13 -23.23
N SER A 68 -67.94 4.57 -23.08
CA SER A 68 -69.18 5.33 -22.84
C SER A 68 -69.20 5.91 -21.42
N LEU A 69 -69.75 7.12 -21.27
CA LEU A 69 -69.94 7.77 -19.97
C LEU A 69 -71.24 7.34 -19.26
N VAL A 70 -72.08 6.55 -19.92
CA VAL A 70 -73.44 6.19 -19.43
C VAL A 70 -73.72 4.69 -19.50
N ALA A 71 -72.72 3.90 -19.90
CA ALA A 71 -72.79 2.46 -19.94
C ALA A 71 -71.47 1.88 -19.40
N PRO A 72 -71.51 0.89 -18.50
CA PRO A 72 -70.31 0.31 -17.91
C PRO A 72 -69.44 -0.37 -18.97
N ARG A 73 -68.13 -0.40 -18.73
CA ARG A 73 -67.19 -1.18 -19.54
C ARG A 73 -67.36 -2.67 -19.25
N PRO A 74 -67.37 -3.55 -20.26
CA PRO A 74 -67.39 -4.99 -20.03
C PRO A 74 -66.19 -5.43 -19.18
N GLY A 75 -66.45 -6.18 -18.10
CA GLY A 75 -65.42 -6.65 -17.19
C GLY A 75 -65.96 -6.89 -15.78
N LYS A 76 -65.11 -7.43 -14.91
CA LYS A 76 -65.37 -7.48 -13.47
C LYS A 76 -64.76 -6.23 -12.83
N THR A 77 -65.40 -5.69 -11.81
CA THR A 77 -64.85 -4.65 -10.95
C THR A 77 -64.38 -5.25 -9.63
N ILE A 78 -63.45 -4.59 -8.96
CA ILE A 78 -63.00 -5.00 -7.63
C ILE A 78 -64.06 -4.54 -6.61
N ASN A 79 -64.50 -5.45 -5.75
CA ASN A 79 -65.40 -5.14 -4.63
C ASN A 79 -64.61 -4.65 -3.39
N PRO A 80 -65.27 -4.20 -2.31
CA PRO A 80 -64.58 -3.76 -1.09
C PRO A 80 -63.69 -4.81 -0.41
N ASP A 81 -63.82 -6.09 -0.77
CA ASP A 81 -63.01 -7.22 -0.25
C ASP A 81 -61.85 -7.62 -1.20
N ASP A 82 -61.49 -6.73 -2.14
CA ASP A 82 -60.45 -6.95 -3.16
C ASP A 82 -60.71 -8.15 -4.11
N GLN A 83 -61.96 -8.56 -4.29
CA GLN A 83 -62.34 -9.66 -5.18
C GLN A 83 -62.97 -9.17 -6.50
N PRO A 84 -62.67 -9.80 -7.66
CA PRO A 84 -63.31 -9.48 -8.93
C PRO A 84 -64.79 -9.93 -8.97
N GLN A 85 -65.71 -8.99 -9.07
CA GLN A 85 -67.16 -9.22 -9.14
C GLN A 85 -67.79 -8.51 -10.35
N THR A 86 -68.91 -9.02 -10.86
CA THR A 86 -69.74 -8.31 -11.83
C THR A 86 -70.68 -7.35 -11.10
N ILE A 87 -70.71 -6.07 -11.51
CA ILE A 87 -71.68 -5.11 -10.97
C ILE A 87 -73.06 -5.46 -11.51
N GLU A 88 -73.97 -5.82 -10.61
CA GLU A 88 -75.40 -5.98 -10.91
C GLU A 88 -76.18 -4.83 -10.29
N ASN A 89 -77.04 -4.19 -11.09
CA ASN A 89 -77.97 -3.18 -10.59
C ASN A 89 -79.13 -3.91 -9.90
N GLN A 90 -79.10 -3.96 -8.57
CA GLN A 90 -80.19 -4.50 -7.76
C GLN A 90 -81.19 -3.38 -7.44
N ALA A 91 -82.48 -3.68 -7.51
CA ALA A 91 -83.51 -2.70 -7.21
C ALA A 91 -83.52 -2.35 -5.71
N MET A 92 -83.14 -1.11 -5.37
CA MET A 92 -83.05 -0.62 -3.98
C MET A 92 -84.25 0.23 -3.53
N THR A 93 -85.11 0.65 -4.45
CA THR A 93 -86.27 1.51 -4.17
C THR A 93 -87.58 0.75 -4.27
N ASP A 94 -88.64 1.27 -3.65
CA ASP A 94 -90.00 0.71 -3.74
C ASP A 94 -90.50 0.61 -5.19
N PHE A 95 -89.92 1.35 -6.12
CA PHE A 95 -90.26 1.29 -7.54
C PHE A 95 -89.85 -0.03 -8.21
N LEU A 96 -88.94 -0.81 -7.59
CA LEU A 96 -88.50 -2.15 -8.01
C LEU A 96 -88.11 -2.24 -9.51
N LEU A 97 -87.26 -1.33 -9.96
CA LEU A 97 -86.72 -1.25 -11.31
C LEU A 97 -85.24 -1.66 -11.32
N GLU A 98 -84.89 -2.63 -12.17
CA GLU A 98 -83.50 -2.97 -12.50
C GLU A 98 -83.15 -2.40 -13.88
N THR A 99 -81.94 -1.87 -14.03
CA THR A 99 -81.47 -1.31 -15.31
C THR A 99 -80.11 -1.88 -15.73
N ARG A 100 -79.97 -2.17 -17.03
CA ARG A 100 -78.69 -2.54 -17.65
C ARG A 100 -78.45 -1.70 -18.89
N PHE A 101 -77.26 -1.12 -19.01
CA PHE A 101 -76.93 -0.24 -20.12
C PHE A 101 -75.78 -0.81 -20.95
N LYS A 102 -75.91 -0.73 -22.27
CA LYS A 102 -74.84 -0.99 -23.24
C LYS A 102 -74.68 0.22 -24.15
N PRO A 103 -73.47 0.58 -24.59
CA PRO A 103 -73.34 1.64 -25.59
C PRO A 103 -74.02 1.22 -26.90
N LYS A 104 -74.60 2.17 -27.63
CA LYS A 104 -75.16 1.89 -28.95
C LYS A 104 -74.03 1.45 -29.90
N PRO A 105 -74.15 0.31 -30.62
CA PRO A 105 -73.10 -0.11 -31.54
C PRO A 105 -72.72 0.98 -32.55
N GLY A 106 -71.41 1.25 -32.68
CA GLY A 106 -70.87 2.28 -33.57
C GLY A 106 -70.99 3.72 -33.07
N SER A 107 -71.53 3.96 -31.86
CA SER A 107 -71.65 5.31 -31.29
C SER A 107 -70.37 5.87 -30.66
N LEU A 108 -69.38 5.03 -30.36
CA LEU A 108 -68.14 5.43 -29.70
C LEU A 108 -66.97 5.46 -30.69
N PRO A 109 -66.13 6.52 -30.71
CA PRO A 109 -64.89 6.50 -31.46
C PRO A 109 -63.79 5.78 -30.67
N ARG A 110 -62.72 5.40 -31.35
CA ARG A 110 -61.54 4.81 -30.72
C ARG A 110 -60.64 5.90 -30.16
N LEU A 111 -60.22 5.75 -28.90
CA LEU A 111 -59.17 6.56 -28.31
C LEU A 111 -57.80 5.97 -28.70
N ARG A 112 -56.94 6.75 -29.36
CA ARG A 112 -55.60 6.32 -29.82
C ARG A 112 -54.58 7.42 -29.62
N TYR A 113 -53.37 7.04 -29.21
CA TYR A 113 -52.25 7.97 -29.13
C TYR A 113 -51.95 8.56 -30.51
N GLY A 114 -51.71 9.87 -30.55
CA GLY A 114 -51.42 10.62 -31.77
C GLY A 114 -52.62 11.08 -32.58
N LEU A 115 -53.84 10.60 -32.30
CA LEU A 115 -55.05 11.12 -32.93
C LEU A 115 -55.55 12.40 -32.24
N GLY A 116 -56.07 13.33 -33.04
CA GLY A 116 -56.73 14.53 -32.56
C GLY A 116 -58.20 14.31 -32.17
N TYR A 117 -58.60 14.87 -31.02
CA TYR A 117 -59.97 14.87 -30.53
C TYR A 117 -60.47 16.27 -30.20
N ARG A 118 -61.79 16.50 -30.34
CA ARG A 118 -62.46 17.68 -29.77
C ARG A 118 -63.60 17.21 -28.90
N LEU A 119 -63.83 17.91 -27.80
CA LEU A 119 -64.92 17.62 -26.89
C LEU A 119 -65.92 18.78 -26.92
N ARG A 120 -67.20 18.45 -26.80
CA ARG A 120 -68.25 19.41 -26.49
C ARG A 120 -69.27 18.76 -25.56
N ALA A 121 -70.05 19.59 -24.88
CA ALA A 121 -71.14 19.15 -24.05
C ALA A 121 -72.42 19.86 -24.46
N ARG A 122 -73.51 19.09 -24.66
CA ARG A 122 -74.86 19.60 -24.83
C ARG A 122 -75.56 19.65 -23.48
N THR A 123 -76.24 20.75 -23.20
CA THR A 123 -77.08 20.89 -22.00
C THR A 123 -78.27 19.94 -22.09
N VAL A 124 -78.68 19.44 -20.93
CA VAL A 124 -79.85 18.57 -20.80
C VAL A 124 -80.77 19.24 -19.81
N ASP A 125 -82.03 19.45 -20.18
CA ASP A 125 -83.03 20.03 -19.28
C ASP A 125 -83.55 18.99 -18.27
N LEU A 126 -84.37 19.43 -17.31
CA LEU A 126 -84.94 18.55 -16.28
C LEU A 126 -85.86 17.46 -16.84
N ALA A 127 -86.39 17.63 -18.05
CA ALA A 127 -87.21 16.63 -18.74
C ALA A 127 -86.36 15.65 -19.59
N GLY A 128 -85.04 15.80 -19.60
CA GLY A 128 -84.13 14.97 -20.38
C GLY A 128 -83.99 15.38 -21.85
N ASN A 129 -84.53 16.53 -22.27
CA ASN A 129 -84.37 17.04 -23.62
C ASN A 129 -82.99 17.67 -23.79
N SER A 130 -82.44 17.57 -24.99
CA SER A 130 -81.16 18.17 -25.38
C SER A 130 -81.19 18.51 -26.86
N GLN A 131 -80.27 19.37 -27.29
CA GLN A 131 -80.02 19.64 -28.71
C GLN A 131 -79.64 18.34 -29.44
N PRO A 132 -79.95 18.17 -30.74
CA PRO A 132 -79.55 16.98 -31.49
C PRO A 132 -78.02 16.87 -31.64
N LEU A 133 -77.52 15.66 -31.92
CA LEU A 133 -76.09 15.40 -32.14
C LEU A 133 -75.55 16.14 -33.38
N GLU A 134 -76.34 16.24 -34.45
CA GLU A 134 -76.00 17.08 -35.60
C GLU A 134 -76.82 18.36 -35.50
N ASN A 135 -76.16 19.50 -35.26
CA ASN A 135 -76.82 20.79 -35.12
C ASN A 135 -76.15 21.84 -36.04
N PRO A 136 -76.89 22.47 -36.98
CA PRO A 136 -76.33 23.51 -37.85
C PRO A 136 -75.81 24.74 -37.08
N ASP A 137 -76.27 24.96 -35.85
CA ASP A 137 -75.87 26.07 -34.99
C ASP A 137 -74.63 25.75 -34.12
N ASP A 138 -73.91 24.65 -34.37
CA ASP A 138 -72.70 24.26 -33.63
C ASP A 138 -71.61 25.37 -33.58
N SER A 139 -71.63 26.28 -34.56
CA SER A 139 -70.76 27.47 -34.59
C SER A 139 -71.04 28.48 -33.47
N CYS A 140 -72.22 28.40 -32.84
CA CYS A 140 -72.67 29.26 -31.74
C CYS A 140 -72.38 28.69 -30.35
N ALA A 141 -71.66 27.56 -30.23
CA ALA A 141 -71.27 27.00 -28.93
C ALA A 141 -70.43 28.02 -28.13
N ILE A 142 -70.57 28.00 -26.79
CA ILE A 142 -69.87 28.92 -25.88
C ILE A 142 -69.03 28.11 -24.88
N PRO A 143 -67.69 28.25 -24.88
CA PRO A 143 -66.89 28.95 -25.89
C PRO A 143 -66.98 28.23 -27.26
N PRO A 144 -66.69 28.94 -28.38
CA PRO A 144 -66.70 28.31 -29.69
C PRO A 144 -65.74 27.12 -29.73
N PRO A 145 -66.06 26.03 -30.47
CA PRO A 145 -65.24 24.83 -30.47
C PRO A 145 -63.84 25.15 -30.97
N SER A 146 -62.80 24.64 -30.30
CA SER A 146 -61.43 24.80 -30.78
C SER A 146 -61.31 24.25 -32.21
N LYS A 147 -60.82 25.06 -33.14
CA LYS A 147 -60.56 24.63 -34.52
C LYS A 147 -59.42 23.61 -34.60
N GLN A 148 -58.50 23.59 -33.65
CA GLN A 148 -57.43 22.60 -33.59
C GLN A 148 -57.83 21.46 -32.64
N PRO A 149 -57.84 20.19 -33.08
CA PRO A 149 -58.08 19.07 -32.18
C PRO A 149 -56.95 18.92 -31.16
N PHE A 150 -57.29 18.46 -29.96
CA PHE A 150 -56.33 18.08 -28.94
C PHE A 150 -55.80 16.66 -29.23
N THR A 151 -54.51 16.54 -29.46
CA THR A 151 -53.89 15.23 -29.69
C THR A 151 -53.80 14.44 -28.39
N PHE A 152 -54.32 13.21 -28.37
CA PHE A 152 -54.14 12.31 -27.23
C PHE A 152 -52.68 11.82 -27.18
N SER A 153 -52.00 12.06 -26.07
CA SER A 153 -50.56 11.81 -25.90
C SER A 153 -50.32 10.83 -24.74
N ARG A 154 -49.26 10.04 -24.85
CA ARG A 154 -48.82 9.15 -23.76
C ARG A 154 -47.86 9.91 -22.85
N PHE A 155 -48.17 9.93 -21.56
CA PHE A 155 -47.32 10.55 -20.54
C PHE A 155 -46.39 9.55 -19.84
N ASP A 156 -46.77 8.28 -19.82
CA ASP A 156 -45.96 7.24 -19.19
C ASP A 156 -44.62 7.05 -19.92
N PRO A 157 -43.52 6.94 -19.17
CA PRO A 157 -42.23 6.61 -19.75
C PRO A 157 -42.23 5.19 -20.33
N VAL A 158 -41.23 4.89 -21.15
CA VAL A 158 -40.89 3.52 -21.55
C VAL A 158 -39.99 2.93 -20.45
N PRO A 159 -40.43 1.91 -19.70
CA PRO A 159 -39.61 1.34 -18.62
C PRO A 159 -38.26 0.80 -19.13
N SER A 160 -37.30 0.63 -18.22
CA SER A 160 -36.03 -0.04 -18.58
C SER A 160 -36.28 -1.50 -19.01
N PRO A 161 -35.42 -2.08 -19.85
CA PRO A 161 -35.49 -3.50 -20.20
C PRO A 161 -35.55 -4.42 -18.98
N LEU A 162 -36.26 -5.54 -19.14
CA LEU A 162 -36.26 -6.61 -18.15
C LEU A 162 -34.93 -7.38 -18.23
N ILE A 163 -34.33 -7.63 -17.07
CA ILE A 163 -33.12 -8.45 -16.92
C ILE A 163 -33.55 -9.75 -16.27
N ILE A 164 -33.29 -10.88 -16.94
CA ILE A 164 -33.82 -12.19 -16.54
C ILE A 164 -32.65 -13.17 -16.40
N PRO A 165 -32.54 -13.88 -15.27
CA PRO A 165 -31.54 -14.92 -15.07
C PRO A 165 -31.69 -16.09 -16.06
N ARG A 166 -30.55 -16.57 -16.58
CA ARG A 166 -30.48 -17.81 -17.37
C ARG A 166 -30.17 -19.04 -16.52
N GLU A 167 -29.43 -18.83 -15.45
CA GLU A 167 -28.98 -19.85 -14.53
C GLU A 167 -29.22 -19.36 -13.10
N ALA A 168 -29.18 -20.29 -12.15
CA ALA A 168 -29.23 -19.94 -10.74
C ALA A 168 -28.05 -19.00 -10.40
N PRO A 169 -28.28 -17.87 -9.73
CA PRO A 169 -27.20 -16.95 -9.34
C PRO A 169 -26.12 -17.69 -8.55
N LYS A 170 -24.86 -17.52 -8.97
CA LYS A 170 -23.70 -18.04 -8.24
C LYS A 170 -23.49 -17.23 -6.95
N SER A 171 -22.67 -17.73 -6.03
CA SER A 171 -22.33 -17.02 -4.79
C SER A 171 -21.84 -15.59 -5.09
N GLY A 172 -22.55 -14.59 -4.55
CA GLY A 172 -22.30 -13.16 -4.77
C GLY A 172 -22.97 -12.53 -6.00
N GLU A 173 -23.68 -13.31 -6.82
CA GLU A 173 -24.50 -12.81 -7.92
C GLU A 173 -25.95 -12.53 -7.50
N ASN A 174 -26.60 -11.65 -8.26
CA ASN A 174 -28.06 -11.53 -8.29
C ASN A 174 -28.52 -11.15 -9.71
N VAL A 175 -29.77 -10.71 -9.89
CA VAL A 175 -30.30 -10.32 -11.21
C VAL A 175 -29.50 -9.18 -11.83
N ASP A 176 -29.13 -8.17 -11.04
CA ASP A 176 -28.43 -6.96 -11.48
C ASP A 176 -26.91 -7.02 -11.25
N HIS A 177 -26.39 -8.04 -10.57
CA HIS A 177 -24.97 -8.22 -10.29
C HIS A 177 -24.45 -9.51 -10.93
N LEU A 178 -23.59 -9.36 -11.95
CA LEU A 178 -22.94 -10.48 -12.66
C LEU A 178 -21.49 -10.57 -12.21
N VAL A 179 -21.05 -11.77 -11.80
CA VAL A 179 -19.73 -11.99 -11.22
C VAL A 179 -19.05 -13.16 -11.91
N ILE A 180 -17.82 -12.94 -12.38
CA ILE A 180 -16.89 -14.02 -12.75
C ILE A 180 -15.73 -14.04 -11.77
N LYS A 181 -15.27 -15.23 -11.39
CA LYS A 181 -14.25 -15.42 -10.35
C LYS A 181 -12.97 -16.01 -10.91
N SER A 182 -11.84 -15.50 -10.43
CA SER A 182 -10.50 -16.04 -10.67
C SER A 182 -9.86 -16.49 -9.37
N PHE A 183 -9.52 -17.78 -9.29
CA PHE A 183 -8.88 -18.41 -8.13
C PHE A 183 -7.35 -18.32 -8.25
N ASN A 184 -6.81 -17.13 -8.03
CA ASN A 184 -5.38 -16.83 -8.17
C ASN A 184 -4.59 -17.02 -6.87
N GLU A 185 -4.60 -18.24 -6.33
CA GLU A 185 -3.93 -18.60 -5.06
C GLU A 185 -2.41 -18.37 -5.07
N SER A 186 -1.78 -18.31 -6.25
CA SER A 186 -0.34 -18.06 -6.44
C SER A 186 -0.10 -17.02 -7.54
N ILE A 187 1.08 -16.39 -7.56
CA ILE A 187 1.42 -15.32 -8.51
C ILE A 187 1.44 -15.83 -9.95
N GLU A 188 1.79 -17.11 -10.15
CA GLU A 188 1.81 -17.77 -11.45
C GLU A 188 0.38 -17.93 -12.02
N ARG A 189 -0.62 -18.05 -11.13
CA ARG A 189 -2.04 -18.17 -11.52
C ARG A 189 -2.69 -16.84 -11.90
N ASP A 190 -2.01 -15.71 -11.70
CA ASP A 190 -2.53 -14.41 -12.15
C ASP A 190 -2.66 -14.32 -13.67
N THR A 191 -1.90 -15.12 -14.43
CA THR A 191 -1.98 -15.15 -15.90
C THR A 191 -2.94 -16.22 -16.45
N VAL A 192 -3.46 -17.13 -15.60
CA VAL A 192 -4.36 -18.21 -16.02
C VAL A 192 -5.79 -17.68 -16.15
N PRO A 193 -6.40 -17.63 -17.34
CA PRO A 193 -7.73 -17.06 -17.51
C PRO A 193 -8.81 -17.94 -16.85
N THR A 194 -9.86 -17.31 -16.32
CA THR A 194 -11.05 -18.02 -15.86
C THR A 194 -11.91 -18.46 -17.04
N ASN A 195 -12.52 -19.64 -16.94
CA ASN A 195 -13.54 -20.11 -17.88
C ASN A 195 -14.97 -19.72 -17.44
N GLN A 196 -15.11 -19.04 -16.30
CA GLN A 196 -16.40 -18.59 -15.82
C GLN A 196 -16.98 -17.50 -16.73
N VAL A 197 -18.27 -17.64 -17.01
CA VAL A 197 -19.10 -16.62 -17.66
C VAL A 197 -20.35 -16.40 -16.83
N SER A 198 -20.98 -15.25 -16.99
CA SER A 198 -22.28 -14.93 -16.37
C SER A 198 -23.19 -14.28 -17.40
N ASP A 199 -24.40 -14.83 -17.56
CA ASP A 199 -25.35 -14.44 -18.61
C ASP A 199 -26.67 -13.92 -18.02
N ARG A 200 -27.24 -12.90 -18.65
CA ARG A 200 -28.64 -12.49 -18.43
C ARG A 200 -29.35 -12.25 -19.77
N HIS A 201 -30.63 -12.56 -19.84
CA HIS A 201 -31.47 -12.09 -20.94
C HIS A 201 -31.85 -10.63 -20.72
N VAL A 202 -31.92 -9.87 -21.81
CA VAL A 202 -32.41 -8.50 -21.88
C VAL A 202 -33.62 -8.47 -22.79
N ALA A 203 -34.80 -8.21 -22.23
CA ALA A 203 -36.08 -8.24 -22.93
C ALA A 203 -36.80 -6.88 -22.88
N PRO A 204 -37.63 -6.53 -23.88
CA PRO A 204 -38.44 -5.32 -23.85
C PRO A 204 -39.43 -5.35 -22.67
N PRO A 205 -39.74 -4.21 -22.03
CA PRO A 205 -40.71 -4.14 -20.95
C PRO A 205 -42.12 -4.54 -21.42
N LYS A 206 -42.90 -5.13 -20.50
CA LYS A 206 -44.32 -5.44 -20.69
C LYS A 206 -45.15 -4.16 -20.71
N ILE A 207 -46.21 -4.15 -21.51
CA ILE A 207 -47.24 -3.10 -21.51
C ILE A 207 -48.62 -3.73 -21.31
N SER A 208 -49.59 -2.94 -20.83
CA SER A 208 -50.97 -3.39 -20.65
C SER A 208 -51.66 -3.68 -21.99
N GLN A 209 -52.69 -4.54 -21.99
CA GLN A 209 -53.57 -4.71 -23.15
C GLN A 209 -54.18 -3.37 -23.57
N LEU A 210 -54.63 -2.55 -22.61
CA LEU A 210 -55.28 -1.28 -22.88
C LEU A 210 -54.36 -0.29 -23.60
N ASP A 211 -53.11 -0.17 -23.17
CA ASP A 211 -52.14 0.71 -23.84
C ASP A 211 -51.73 0.17 -25.21
N SER A 212 -51.61 -1.15 -25.36
CA SER A 212 -51.42 -1.76 -26.69
C SER A 212 -52.55 -1.38 -27.64
N GLU A 213 -53.78 -1.32 -27.11
CA GLU A 213 -54.95 -0.86 -27.85
C GLU A 213 -54.89 0.65 -28.15
N PHE A 214 -54.49 1.50 -27.19
CA PHE A 214 -54.29 2.94 -27.42
C PHE A 214 -53.20 3.23 -28.46
N HIS A 215 -52.17 2.38 -28.57
CA HIS A 215 -51.19 2.44 -29.67
C HIS A 215 -51.74 1.95 -31.02
N GLY A 216 -52.96 1.40 -31.03
CA GLY A 216 -53.61 0.87 -32.24
C GLY A 216 -53.03 -0.46 -32.70
N MET A 217 -52.30 -1.19 -31.85
CA MET A 217 -51.60 -2.41 -32.24
C MET A 217 -52.53 -3.58 -32.61
N PHE A 218 -53.79 -3.49 -32.21
CA PHE A 218 -54.85 -4.45 -32.50
C PHE A 218 -55.77 -4.02 -33.67
N ASP A 219 -55.54 -2.83 -34.24
CA ASP A 219 -56.39 -2.28 -35.29
C ASP A 219 -56.18 -3.02 -36.64
N GLY A 220 -57.28 -3.29 -37.33
CA GLY A 220 -57.33 -3.71 -38.74
C GLY A 220 -57.79 -2.56 -39.66
N THR A 221 -58.09 -2.89 -40.91
CA THR A 221 -58.54 -1.91 -41.93
C THR A 221 -59.91 -1.31 -41.61
N SER A 222 -60.83 -2.09 -41.03
CA SER A 222 -62.22 -1.67 -40.72
C SER A 222 -62.66 -1.88 -39.26
N GLY A 223 -61.80 -2.48 -38.41
CA GLY A 223 -62.22 -3.11 -37.16
C GLY A 223 -61.06 -3.32 -36.18
N LEU A 224 -61.35 -3.94 -35.03
CA LEU A 224 -60.35 -4.78 -34.35
C LEU A 224 -60.31 -6.10 -35.11
N LYS A 225 -59.13 -6.71 -35.24
CA LYS A 225 -58.97 -8.01 -35.91
C LYS A 225 -59.59 -9.12 -35.02
N PRO A 226 -60.57 -9.91 -35.50
CA PRO A 226 -61.22 -10.94 -34.67
C PRO A 226 -60.23 -11.97 -34.07
N GLU A 227 -59.19 -12.32 -34.82
CA GLU A 227 -58.11 -13.23 -34.42
C GLU A 227 -57.24 -12.72 -33.25
N VAL A 228 -57.30 -11.41 -32.94
CA VAL A 228 -56.52 -10.80 -31.87
C VAL A 228 -57.05 -11.16 -30.49
N TYR A 229 -58.33 -11.49 -30.35
CA TYR A 229 -58.90 -11.83 -29.03
C TYR A 229 -58.20 -13.04 -28.40
N SER A 230 -57.99 -14.11 -29.16
CA SER A 230 -57.25 -15.29 -28.69
C SER A 230 -55.81 -14.95 -28.29
N LEU A 231 -55.16 -14.06 -29.06
CA LEU A 231 -53.81 -13.59 -28.75
C LEU A 231 -53.76 -12.74 -27.48
N ILE A 232 -54.77 -11.89 -27.25
CA ILE A 232 -54.93 -11.11 -26.02
C ILE A 232 -55.06 -12.05 -24.82
N CYS A 233 -55.99 -13.01 -24.88
CA CYS A 233 -56.18 -13.99 -23.79
C CYS A 233 -54.89 -14.77 -23.49
N LEU A 234 -54.09 -15.08 -24.51
CA LEU A 234 -52.83 -15.79 -24.34
C LEU A 234 -51.74 -14.94 -23.66
N ARG A 235 -51.62 -13.65 -24.02
CA ARG A 235 -50.46 -12.82 -23.64
C ARG A 235 -50.71 -11.82 -22.51
N ASP A 236 -51.95 -11.45 -22.23
CA ASP A 236 -52.26 -10.42 -21.22
C ASP A 236 -51.77 -10.84 -19.81
N GLY A 237 -52.02 -12.10 -19.44
CA GLY A 237 -51.54 -12.69 -18.18
C GLY A 237 -50.10 -13.19 -18.21
N GLY A 238 -49.42 -13.16 -19.36
CA GLY A 238 -48.10 -13.77 -19.52
C GLY A 238 -47.00 -13.10 -18.70
N GLN A 239 -46.10 -13.93 -18.16
CA GLN A 239 -44.94 -13.55 -17.37
C GLN A 239 -43.79 -14.53 -17.63
N PHE A 240 -42.55 -14.09 -17.44
CA PHE A 240 -41.39 -14.99 -17.45
C PHE A 240 -41.35 -15.82 -16.17
N LYS A 241 -40.69 -16.97 -16.24
CA LYS A 241 -40.28 -17.71 -15.04
C LYS A 241 -39.17 -16.95 -14.32
N GLU A 242 -38.90 -17.33 -13.08
CA GLU A 242 -37.77 -16.79 -12.31
C GLU A 242 -36.42 -17.02 -13.01
N MET A 243 -36.31 -18.10 -13.81
CA MET A 243 -35.14 -18.46 -14.59
C MET A 243 -35.55 -18.99 -15.97
N GLU A 244 -34.87 -18.52 -17.00
CA GLU A 244 -35.10 -18.89 -18.40
C GLU A 244 -33.80 -19.43 -19.03
N PRO A 245 -33.54 -20.75 -18.98
CA PRO A 245 -32.24 -21.32 -19.38
C PRO A 245 -32.03 -21.41 -20.89
N GLY A 246 -33.05 -21.12 -21.71
CA GLY A 246 -32.95 -21.15 -23.17
C GLY A 246 -31.87 -20.21 -23.72
N GLU A 247 -31.30 -20.53 -24.88
CA GLU A 247 -30.38 -19.59 -25.54
C GLU A 247 -31.12 -18.40 -26.15
N GLN A 248 -32.36 -18.66 -26.59
CA GLN A 248 -33.31 -17.68 -27.10
C GLN A 248 -34.52 -17.64 -26.18
N LEU A 249 -35.14 -16.48 -26.12
CA LEU A 249 -36.28 -16.21 -25.25
C LEU A 249 -37.45 -15.69 -26.09
N GLU A 250 -38.62 -16.32 -25.96
CA GLU A 250 -39.86 -15.85 -26.57
C GLU A 250 -40.64 -15.00 -25.57
N LEU A 251 -41.37 -13.99 -26.06
CA LEU A 251 -42.13 -13.09 -25.19
C LEU A 251 -43.48 -13.71 -24.82
N PRO A 252 -43.77 -13.96 -23.52
CA PRO A 252 -45.07 -14.45 -23.10
C PRO A 252 -46.12 -13.33 -23.03
N TYR A 253 -45.73 -12.06 -23.18
CA TYR A 253 -46.58 -10.89 -23.03
C TYR A 253 -46.50 -9.93 -24.23
N PHE A 254 -47.32 -8.87 -24.24
CA PHE A 254 -47.19 -7.77 -25.20
C PHE A 254 -46.07 -6.80 -24.81
N PRO A 255 -45.01 -6.66 -25.62
CA PRO A 255 -43.97 -5.69 -25.34
C PRO A 255 -44.47 -4.26 -25.61
N ASP A 256 -43.91 -3.29 -24.91
CA ASP A 256 -44.16 -1.87 -25.19
C ASP A 256 -43.77 -1.54 -26.65
N PRO A 257 -44.70 -1.07 -27.51
CA PRO A 257 -44.41 -0.72 -28.90
C PRO A 257 -43.35 0.37 -29.06
N TRP A 258 -43.13 1.18 -28.02
CA TRP A 258 -42.11 2.22 -28.01
C TRP A 258 -40.73 1.70 -27.61
N ALA A 259 -40.62 0.52 -26.98
CA ALA A 259 -39.33 -0.07 -26.62
C ALA A 259 -38.66 -0.75 -27.83
N ARG A 260 -38.04 0.04 -28.72
CA ARG A 260 -37.40 -0.50 -29.94
C ARG A 260 -36.13 -1.29 -29.64
N GLY A 261 -35.43 -0.96 -28.58
CA GLY A 261 -34.20 -1.63 -28.19
C GLY A 261 -33.66 -1.13 -26.87
N ALA A 262 -32.51 -1.67 -26.47
CA ALA A 262 -31.77 -1.26 -25.29
C ALA A 262 -30.69 -0.22 -25.65
N CYS A 263 -30.58 0.82 -24.83
CA CYS A 263 -29.48 1.76 -24.76
C CYS A 263 -28.61 1.38 -23.56
N ILE A 264 -27.36 1.00 -23.81
CA ILE A 264 -26.42 0.55 -22.79
C ILE A 264 -25.30 1.57 -22.69
N ARG A 265 -25.05 2.06 -21.47
CA ARG A 265 -24.02 3.06 -21.18
C ARG A 265 -23.03 2.57 -20.13
N GLY A 266 -21.82 3.11 -20.19
CA GLY A 266 -20.74 2.78 -19.26
C GLY A 266 -19.93 1.53 -19.64
N LEU A 267 -19.98 1.10 -20.91
CA LEU A 267 -19.19 -0.05 -21.37
C LEU A 267 -17.67 0.26 -21.31
N PRO A 268 -16.84 -0.71 -20.90
CA PRO A 268 -15.40 -0.49 -20.70
C PRO A 268 -14.62 -0.44 -22.03
N TYR A 269 -13.34 -0.08 -21.91
CA TYR A 269 -12.31 -0.17 -22.96
C TYR A 269 -12.62 0.57 -24.28
N GLY A 270 -13.37 1.68 -24.20
CA GLY A 270 -13.65 2.51 -25.38
C GLY A 270 -14.71 1.91 -26.32
N ALA A 271 -15.52 0.97 -25.83
CA ALA A 271 -16.73 0.54 -26.53
C ALA A 271 -17.67 1.75 -26.79
N PRO A 272 -18.54 1.68 -27.83
CA PRO A 272 -19.53 2.72 -28.09
C PRO A 272 -20.36 3.07 -26.84
N ASP A 273 -20.46 4.38 -26.53
CA ASP A 273 -21.27 4.90 -25.42
C ASP A 273 -22.18 6.05 -25.90
N PRO A 274 -23.50 5.84 -26.06
CA PRO A 274 -24.22 4.59 -25.78
C PRO A 274 -24.02 3.53 -26.88
N MET A 275 -24.12 2.26 -26.49
CA MET A 275 -24.34 1.15 -27.42
C MET A 275 -25.84 0.87 -27.52
N MET A 276 -26.35 0.86 -28.75
CA MET A 276 -27.78 0.71 -29.04
C MET A 276 -28.03 -0.63 -29.69
N ILE A 277 -28.85 -1.49 -29.07
CA ILE A 277 -29.14 -2.84 -29.55
C ILE A 277 -30.65 -2.99 -29.72
N GLU A 278 -31.10 -3.24 -30.95
CA GLU A 278 -32.52 -3.39 -31.28
C GLU A 278 -33.10 -4.70 -30.74
N PHE A 279 -34.34 -4.69 -30.25
CA PHE A 279 -35.16 -5.90 -30.15
C PHE A 279 -35.76 -6.24 -31.52
N SER A 280 -35.04 -7.04 -32.31
CA SER A 280 -35.37 -7.29 -33.72
C SER A 280 -36.71 -8.02 -33.89
N GLY A 281 -37.37 -7.84 -35.03
CA GLY A 281 -38.67 -8.46 -35.32
C GLY A 281 -39.80 -7.43 -35.31
N ASP A 282 -40.99 -7.90 -35.68
CA ASP A 282 -42.21 -7.10 -35.67
C ASP A 282 -42.96 -7.28 -34.35
N TRP A 283 -43.68 -6.25 -33.92
CA TRP A 283 -44.55 -6.36 -32.76
C TRP A 283 -45.68 -7.37 -33.07
N PRO A 284 -46.05 -8.28 -32.15
CA PRO A 284 -45.63 -8.37 -30.75
C PRO A 284 -44.45 -9.32 -30.47
N ASP A 285 -43.72 -9.76 -31.50
CA ASP A 285 -42.71 -10.83 -31.44
C ASP A 285 -41.27 -10.30 -31.48
N PHE A 286 -41.03 -9.19 -30.78
CA PHE A 286 -39.69 -8.64 -30.57
C PHE A 286 -38.77 -9.68 -29.95
N ARG A 287 -37.57 -9.82 -30.51
CA ARG A 287 -36.57 -10.79 -30.05
C ARG A 287 -35.66 -10.18 -28.99
N PRO A 288 -35.63 -10.74 -27.77
CA PRO A 288 -34.64 -10.43 -26.75
C PRO A 288 -33.20 -10.68 -27.21
N PHE A 289 -32.23 -10.29 -26.39
CA PHE A 289 -30.82 -10.66 -26.56
C PHE A 289 -30.22 -11.04 -25.22
N ARG A 290 -28.98 -11.52 -25.22
CA ARG A 290 -28.21 -11.87 -24.01
C ARG A 290 -27.10 -10.86 -23.78
N ILE A 291 -26.84 -10.53 -22.53
CA ILE A 291 -25.59 -9.90 -22.10
C ILE A 291 -24.76 -10.93 -21.33
N ARG A 292 -23.48 -11.05 -21.66
CA ARG A 292 -22.53 -11.98 -21.05
C ARG A 292 -21.31 -11.24 -20.52
N LEU A 293 -20.94 -11.51 -19.27
CA LEU A 293 -19.66 -11.12 -18.70
C LEU A 293 -18.62 -12.24 -18.93
N GLN A 294 -17.44 -11.87 -19.40
CA GLN A 294 -16.31 -12.77 -19.64
C GLN A 294 -14.97 -12.08 -19.34
N GLU A 295 -13.92 -12.83 -19.04
CA GLU A 295 -12.56 -12.28 -18.94
C GLU A 295 -12.06 -11.74 -20.30
N GLY A 296 -11.44 -10.57 -20.28
CA GLY A 296 -10.77 -9.97 -21.44
C GLY A 296 -10.39 -8.50 -21.22
N ASN A 297 -9.67 -7.92 -22.17
CA ASN A 297 -9.18 -6.53 -22.13
C ASN A 297 -9.57 -5.71 -23.37
N GLN A 298 -10.55 -6.18 -24.14
CA GLN A 298 -11.00 -5.63 -25.41
C GLN A 298 -12.40 -4.99 -25.27
N PRO A 299 -12.78 -4.03 -26.14
CA PRO A 299 -14.12 -3.46 -26.16
C PRO A 299 -15.23 -4.51 -26.23
N ALA A 300 -16.41 -4.19 -25.68
CA ALA A 300 -17.57 -5.07 -25.74
C ALA A 300 -17.93 -5.43 -27.20
N ARG A 301 -18.31 -6.69 -27.43
CA ARG A 301 -18.58 -7.24 -28.77
C ARG A 301 -20.06 -7.66 -28.90
N TRP A 302 -20.73 -7.08 -29.88
CA TRP A 302 -22.07 -7.51 -30.29
C TRP A 302 -21.99 -8.58 -31.40
N ASP A 303 -22.66 -9.70 -31.21
CA ASP A 303 -22.92 -10.70 -32.23
C ASP A 303 -24.42 -10.76 -32.56
N ASN A 304 -24.75 -10.29 -33.77
CA ASN A 304 -26.12 -10.22 -34.23
C ASN A 304 -26.75 -11.61 -34.49
N SER A 305 -25.95 -12.61 -34.84
CA SER A 305 -26.43 -13.95 -35.21
C SER A 305 -26.90 -14.73 -33.98
N SER A 306 -26.09 -14.72 -32.92
CA SER A 306 -26.39 -15.35 -31.63
C SER A 306 -27.14 -14.44 -30.66
N ARG A 307 -27.39 -13.17 -31.05
CA ARG A 307 -28.03 -12.13 -30.24
C ARG A 307 -27.35 -11.99 -28.89
N LEU A 308 -26.03 -11.85 -28.89
CA LEU A 308 -25.19 -11.85 -27.69
C LEU A 308 -24.29 -10.62 -27.65
N LEU A 309 -24.41 -9.83 -26.58
CA LEU A 309 -23.45 -8.80 -26.20
C LEU A 309 -22.48 -9.38 -25.18
N THR A 310 -21.22 -9.55 -25.55
CA THR A 310 -20.17 -9.95 -24.62
C THR A 310 -19.44 -8.72 -24.11
N VAL A 311 -19.43 -8.53 -22.79
CA VAL A 311 -18.67 -7.50 -22.08
C VAL A 311 -17.47 -8.16 -21.41
N TYR A 312 -16.30 -7.57 -21.62
CA TYR A 312 -15.04 -8.09 -21.12
C TYR A 312 -14.55 -7.28 -19.92
N LEU A 313 -14.01 -7.96 -18.90
CA LEU A 313 -13.31 -7.33 -17.78
C LEU A 313 -12.01 -8.07 -17.46
N LYS A 314 -10.94 -7.30 -17.23
CA LYS A 314 -9.70 -7.82 -16.64
C LYS A 314 -9.93 -8.26 -15.20
N LYS A 315 -9.05 -9.11 -14.71
CA LYS A 315 -9.02 -9.54 -13.31
C LYS A 315 -9.01 -8.34 -12.37
N GLY A 316 -9.94 -8.34 -11.42
CA GLY A 316 -10.07 -7.31 -10.41
C GLY A 316 -10.67 -6.00 -10.90
N GLU A 317 -11.31 -5.96 -12.07
CA GLU A 317 -12.09 -4.80 -12.49
C GLU A 317 -13.58 -4.99 -12.20
N SER A 318 -14.28 -3.87 -12.01
CA SER A 318 -15.73 -3.82 -11.92
C SER A 318 -16.26 -2.57 -12.62
N VAL A 319 -17.41 -2.69 -13.29
CA VAL A 319 -18.07 -1.59 -13.99
C VAL A 319 -19.58 -1.66 -13.77
N THR A 320 -20.22 -0.50 -13.63
CA THR A 320 -21.68 -0.38 -13.55
C THR A 320 -22.20 0.15 -14.87
N LEU A 321 -23.08 -0.61 -15.52
CA LEU A 321 -23.74 -0.24 -16.76
C LEU A 321 -25.12 0.36 -16.48
N ARG A 322 -25.52 1.36 -17.26
CA ARG A 322 -26.88 1.90 -17.25
C ARG A 322 -27.64 1.42 -18.47
N ILE A 323 -28.74 0.72 -18.27
CA ILE A 323 -29.56 0.13 -19.33
C ILE A 323 -30.96 0.75 -19.32
N SER A 324 -31.32 1.44 -20.40
CA SER A 324 -32.66 1.99 -20.67
C SER A 324 -33.19 1.48 -22.01
N CYS A 325 -34.47 1.70 -22.28
CA CYS A 325 -34.99 1.54 -23.64
C CYS A 325 -34.70 2.79 -24.46
N TYR A 326 -34.60 2.64 -25.77
CA TYR A 326 -34.72 3.76 -26.70
C TYR A 326 -35.97 3.61 -27.55
N PHE A 327 -36.58 4.73 -27.91
CA PHE A 327 -37.84 4.73 -28.66
C PHE A 327 -37.71 5.40 -30.03
N PRO A 328 -38.48 4.94 -31.04
CA PRO A 328 -38.46 5.51 -32.38
C PRO A 328 -38.81 6.99 -32.40
N GLU A 329 -38.08 7.77 -33.19
CA GLU A 329 -38.28 9.22 -33.33
C GLU A 329 -39.72 9.61 -33.72
N ARG A 330 -40.40 8.77 -34.51
CA ARG A 330 -41.81 8.98 -34.91
C ARG A 330 -42.78 9.10 -33.74
N PHE A 331 -42.44 8.60 -32.54
CA PHE A 331 -43.30 8.68 -31.36
C PHE A 331 -43.01 9.89 -30.48
N LEU A 332 -41.91 10.61 -30.73
CA LEU A 332 -41.55 11.79 -29.96
C LEU A 332 -42.63 12.89 -29.99
N PRO A 333 -43.31 13.20 -31.13
CA PRO A 333 -44.37 14.20 -31.18
C PRO A 333 -45.63 13.85 -30.36
N ILE A 334 -45.79 12.59 -29.96
CA ILE A 334 -46.94 12.11 -29.20
C ILE A 334 -46.59 11.79 -27.74
N GLN A 335 -45.33 11.98 -27.33
CA GLN A 335 -44.89 11.85 -25.94
C GLN A 335 -45.21 13.14 -25.16
N GLY A 336 -46.05 13.02 -24.13
CA GLY A 336 -46.65 14.15 -23.42
C GLY A 336 -45.62 15.06 -22.73
N LEU A 337 -44.61 14.48 -22.07
CA LEU A 337 -43.56 15.25 -21.39
C LEU A 337 -42.69 16.05 -22.37
N TYR A 338 -42.36 15.48 -23.54
CA TYR A 338 -41.60 16.15 -24.58
C TYR A 338 -42.39 17.35 -25.14
N ARG A 339 -43.69 17.16 -25.37
CA ARG A 339 -44.57 18.24 -25.83
C ARG A 339 -44.72 19.38 -24.83
N TRP A 340 -44.63 19.10 -23.53
CA TRP A 340 -44.54 20.15 -22.52
C TRP A 340 -43.25 20.95 -22.68
N LEU A 341 -42.12 20.29 -22.93
CA LEU A 341 -40.83 20.94 -23.16
C LEU A 341 -40.81 21.76 -24.46
N GLU A 342 -41.51 21.34 -25.51
CA GLU A 342 -41.62 22.12 -26.77
C GLU A 342 -42.35 23.46 -26.61
N LYS A 343 -43.16 23.62 -25.56
CA LYS A 343 -43.94 24.84 -25.29
C LYS A 343 -43.71 25.30 -23.85
N PRO A 344 -42.51 25.79 -23.49
CA PRO A 344 -42.16 26.16 -22.12
C PRO A 344 -43.07 27.26 -21.53
N GLU A 345 -43.67 28.10 -22.39
CA GLU A 345 -44.68 29.10 -22.01
C GLU A 345 -45.97 28.52 -21.40
N ARG A 346 -46.22 27.21 -21.56
CA ARG A 346 -47.34 26.49 -20.93
C ARG A 346 -47.02 25.98 -19.53
N ILE A 347 -45.74 25.83 -19.19
CA ILE A 347 -45.28 25.33 -17.88
C ILE A 347 -45.27 26.46 -16.86
N ILE A 348 -44.94 27.69 -17.28
CA ILE A 348 -45.03 28.89 -16.45
C ILE A 348 -45.96 29.87 -17.14
N PRO A 349 -47.24 29.99 -16.71
CA PRO A 349 -48.14 30.98 -17.27
C PRO A 349 -47.53 32.37 -17.12
N GLN A 350 -47.58 33.21 -18.16
CA GLN A 350 -47.10 34.60 -18.09
C GLN A 350 -47.67 35.36 -16.87
N LYS A 351 -48.88 35.02 -16.42
CA LYS A 351 -49.52 35.57 -15.22
C LYS A 351 -48.77 35.26 -13.92
N VAL A 352 -48.04 34.15 -13.83
CA VAL A 352 -47.22 33.76 -12.66
C VAL A 352 -45.88 34.51 -12.67
N MET A 353 -45.39 34.93 -13.85
CA MET A 353 -44.22 35.81 -13.97
C MET A 353 -44.54 37.31 -13.77
N GLN A 354 -45.82 37.68 -13.61
CA GLN A 354 -46.18 39.04 -13.23
C GLN A 354 -46.01 39.18 -11.71
N PRO A 355 -45.31 40.25 -11.22
CA PRO A 355 -45.24 40.50 -9.80
C PRO A 355 -46.65 40.67 -9.22
N PRO A 356 -46.97 40.08 -8.05
CA PRO A 356 -48.20 40.39 -7.33
C PRO A 356 -48.39 41.91 -7.18
N ARG A 357 -49.64 42.40 -7.28
CA ARG A 357 -49.93 43.82 -7.09
C ARG A 357 -49.53 44.24 -5.66
N GLY A 358 -48.66 45.24 -5.54
CA GLY A 358 -48.26 45.83 -4.24
C GLY A 358 -46.83 45.56 -3.76
N LEU A 359 -45.97 44.91 -4.56
CA LEU A 359 -44.55 44.74 -4.20
C LEU A 359 -43.73 46.04 -4.33
N PRO A 360 -42.76 46.30 -3.42
CA PRO A 360 -41.82 47.41 -3.54
C PRO A 360 -41.00 47.35 -4.84
N GLU A 361 -40.70 48.50 -5.46
CA GLU A 361 -40.01 48.59 -6.77
C GLU A 361 -38.72 47.75 -6.87
N GLY A 362 -37.96 47.62 -5.77
CA GLY A 362 -36.74 46.82 -5.73
C GLY A 362 -36.95 45.30 -5.91
N GLN A 363 -38.10 44.76 -5.48
CA GLN A 363 -38.42 43.33 -5.63
C GLN A 363 -39.08 43.01 -6.99
N VAL A 364 -39.74 44.00 -7.59
CA VAL A 364 -40.26 43.92 -8.97
C VAL A 364 -39.12 43.79 -10.00
N GLN A 365 -37.98 44.43 -9.73
CA GLN A 365 -36.79 44.35 -10.58
C GLN A 365 -36.20 42.92 -10.61
N VAL A 366 -36.18 42.22 -9.47
CA VAL A 366 -35.65 40.85 -9.32
C VAL A 366 -36.52 39.82 -10.05
N LEU A 367 -37.84 39.96 -10.02
CA LEU A 367 -38.77 39.12 -10.78
C LEU A 367 -38.68 39.35 -12.30
N LYS A 368 -38.42 40.58 -12.74
CA LYS A 368 -38.18 40.90 -14.16
C LYS A 368 -36.88 40.33 -14.71
N THR A 369 -35.89 40.04 -13.86
CA THR A 369 -34.61 39.43 -14.25
C THR A 369 -34.63 37.89 -14.31
N LEU A 370 -35.68 37.24 -13.81
CA LEU A 370 -35.87 35.78 -13.93
C LEU A 370 -36.31 35.43 -15.36
N GLN A 371 -35.36 35.27 -16.27
CA GLN A 371 -35.63 34.70 -17.58
C GLN A 371 -35.84 33.18 -17.43
N PRO A 372 -36.88 32.58 -18.05
CA PRO A 372 -36.99 31.13 -18.10
C PRO A 372 -35.72 30.56 -18.78
N PRO A 373 -35.15 29.48 -18.25
CA PRO A 373 -33.94 28.89 -18.84
C PRO A 373 -34.20 28.56 -20.31
N LYS A 374 -33.27 28.95 -21.19
CA LYS A 374 -33.33 28.56 -22.61
C LYS A 374 -33.13 27.05 -22.71
N ILE A 375 -34.20 26.32 -23.01
CA ILE A 375 -34.15 24.87 -23.22
C ILE A 375 -33.59 24.59 -24.62
N ASP A 376 -32.48 23.87 -24.69
CA ASP A 376 -31.94 23.35 -25.96
C ASP A 376 -32.77 22.13 -26.41
N LEU A 377 -33.82 22.40 -27.19
CA LEU A 377 -34.72 21.36 -27.69
C LEU A 377 -34.01 20.34 -28.60
N THR A 378 -32.97 20.73 -29.32
CA THR A 378 -32.19 19.83 -30.18
C THR A 378 -31.43 18.80 -29.34
N ARG A 379 -30.84 19.25 -28.22
CA ARG A 379 -30.18 18.37 -27.26
C ARG A 379 -31.18 17.46 -26.55
N VAL A 380 -32.32 17.98 -26.09
CA VAL A 380 -33.38 17.18 -25.45
C VAL A 380 -33.93 16.12 -26.40
N ARG A 381 -34.18 16.47 -27.66
CA ARG A 381 -34.59 15.53 -28.72
C ARG A 381 -33.59 14.39 -28.87
N THR A 382 -32.31 14.73 -29.04
CA THR A 382 -31.22 13.75 -29.19
C THR A 382 -31.15 12.81 -27.99
N LEU A 383 -31.16 13.36 -26.76
CA LEU A 383 -31.11 12.57 -25.52
C LEU A 383 -32.33 11.64 -25.39
N SER A 384 -33.51 12.10 -25.81
CA SER A 384 -34.76 11.32 -25.70
C SER A 384 -34.77 10.13 -26.67
N ILE A 385 -34.45 10.38 -27.95
CA ILE A 385 -34.41 9.32 -28.98
C ILE A 385 -33.30 8.29 -28.68
N GLN A 386 -32.19 8.72 -28.07
CA GLN A 386 -31.09 7.83 -27.69
C GLN A 386 -31.34 7.08 -26.36
N GLY A 387 -32.50 7.22 -25.72
CA GLY A 387 -32.79 6.56 -24.44
C GLY A 387 -31.99 7.12 -23.25
N ARG A 388 -31.44 8.34 -23.37
CA ARG A 388 -30.59 9.00 -22.36
C ARG A 388 -31.35 9.97 -21.46
N ASN A 389 -32.65 10.16 -21.72
CA ASN A 389 -33.52 11.03 -20.95
C ASN A 389 -34.32 10.22 -19.92
N TRP A 390 -33.90 10.27 -18.65
CA TRP A 390 -34.51 9.49 -17.56
C TRP A 390 -36.03 9.67 -17.44
N LEU A 391 -36.55 10.88 -17.70
CA LEU A 391 -37.99 11.16 -17.59
C LEU A 391 -38.84 10.43 -18.63
N MET A 392 -38.25 10.02 -19.76
CA MET A 392 -38.95 9.31 -20.84
C MET A 392 -38.54 7.84 -20.92
N THR A 393 -37.29 7.54 -20.58
CA THR A 393 -36.68 6.22 -20.65
C THR A 393 -35.78 6.03 -19.43
N PRO A 394 -36.34 5.76 -18.24
CA PRO A 394 -35.55 5.48 -17.05
C PRO A 394 -34.60 4.31 -17.32
N PHE A 395 -33.39 4.39 -16.76
CA PHE A 395 -32.42 3.30 -16.80
C PHE A 395 -32.51 2.46 -15.54
N ARG A 396 -32.03 1.22 -15.62
CA ARG A 396 -31.62 0.44 -14.44
C ARG A 396 -30.11 0.28 -14.47
N GLU A 397 -29.51 0.06 -13.32
CA GLU A 397 -28.09 -0.20 -13.20
C GLU A 397 -27.83 -1.70 -13.06
N ILE A 398 -26.84 -2.21 -13.79
CA ILE A 398 -26.30 -3.56 -13.60
C ILE A 398 -24.80 -3.47 -13.34
N THR A 399 -24.29 -4.24 -12.39
CA THR A 399 -22.87 -4.28 -12.03
C THR A 399 -22.24 -5.54 -12.56
N LEU A 400 -21.14 -5.37 -13.29
CA LEU A 400 -20.30 -6.44 -13.80
C LEU A 400 -19.00 -6.46 -12.98
N MET A 401 -18.57 -7.63 -12.52
CA MET A 401 -17.41 -7.76 -11.65
C MET A 401 -16.56 -8.98 -12.03
N HIS A 402 -15.26 -8.76 -12.17
CA HIS A 402 -14.28 -9.84 -12.23
C HIS A 402 -13.55 -9.94 -10.88
N ALA A 403 -14.08 -10.77 -9.99
CA ALA A 403 -13.57 -10.97 -8.64
C ALA A 403 -12.30 -11.84 -8.65
N THR A 404 -11.30 -11.46 -7.86
CA THR A 404 -10.05 -12.22 -7.67
C THR A 404 -9.86 -12.60 -6.20
N LEU A 405 -9.45 -13.84 -5.97
CA LEU A 405 -9.26 -14.40 -4.63
C LEU A 405 -8.17 -13.66 -3.85
N GLN A 406 -7.07 -13.31 -4.52
CA GLN A 406 -5.99 -12.47 -3.99
C GLN A 406 -5.81 -11.24 -4.89
N PRO A 407 -5.17 -10.16 -4.40
CA PRO A 407 -4.72 -9.09 -5.27
C PRO A 407 -3.91 -9.63 -6.46
N VAL A 408 -4.18 -9.07 -7.63
CA VAL A 408 -3.44 -9.35 -8.86
C VAL A 408 -2.05 -8.73 -8.74
N GLY A 409 -1.00 -9.51 -8.96
CA GLY A 409 0.38 -9.10 -8.73
C GLY A 409 0.75 -9.11 -7.25
N LYS A 410 2.06 -9.06 -6.98
CA LYS A 410 2.57 -8.76 -5.64
C LYS A 410 2.86 -7.26 -5.52
N PRO A 411 2.64 -6.62 -4.36
CA PRO A 411 3.09 -5.26 -4.15
C PRO A 411 4.63 -5.19 -4.28
N VAL A 412 5.12 -4.17 -4.99
CA VAL A 412 6.56 -4.00 -5.27
C VAL A 412 7.04 -2.69 -4.67
N ASN A 413 8.04 -2.75 -3.80
CA ASN A 413 8.71 -1.55 -3.33
C ASN A 413 9.53 -0.90 -4.46
N LYS A 414 9.29 0.39 -4.72
CA LYS A 414 10.12 1.20 -5.63
C LYS A 414 11.17 2.00 -4.88
N SER A 415 10.77 2.56 -3.74
CA SER A 415 11.66 3.22 -2.80
C SER A 415 11.07 3.16 -1.40
N LEU A 416 11.92 3.08 -0.39
CA LEU A 416 11.55 3.27 1.01
C LEU A 416 12.76 3.80 1.77
N GLU A 417 12.54 4.83 2.58
CA GLU A 417 13.54 5.42 3.45
C GLU A 417 12.87 5.84 4.76
N ALA A 418 13.64 5.80 5.85
CA ALA A 418 13.22 6.25 7.17
C ALA A 418 14.13 7.39 7.60
N HIS A 419 13.56 8.56 7.88
CA HIS A 419 14.32 9.73 8.34
C HIS A 419 13.92 10.08 9.76
N ARG A 420 14.93 10.50 10.55
CA ARG A 420 14.75 10.96 11.92
C ARG A 420 15.60 12.22 12.16
N GLY A 421 15.14 13.06 13.07
CA GLY A 421 15.91 14.16 13.65
C GLY A 421 16.48 13.79 15.02
N LEU A 422 17.40 14.61 15.53
CA LEU A 422 18.00 14.46 16.85
C LEU A 422 16.90 14.41 17.94
N GLY A 423 17.01 13.43 18.85
CA GLY A 423 16.07 13.19 19.96
C GLY A 423 14.69 12.62 19.60
N GLN A 424 14.38 12.40 18.32
CA GLN A 424 13.06 11.91 17.91
C GLN A 424 12.91 10.40 18.15
N THR A 425 11.79 9.95 18.73
CA THR A 425 11.48 8.52 18.94
C THR A 425 10.71 7.87 17.78
N SER A 426 10.28 8.68 16.80
CA SER A 426 9.55 8.25 15.61
C SER A 426 10.41 8.43 14.36
N ALA A 427 10.27 7.56 13.36
CA ALA A 427 10.83 7.77 12.03
C ALA A 427 9.75 8.15 11.01
N VAL A 428 9.99 9.21 10.21
CA VAL A 428 9.13 9.56 9.08
C VAL A 428 9.49 8.66 7.90
N LEU A 429 8.47 8.03 7.31
CA LEU A 429 8.65 7.12 6.19
C LEU A 429 8.37 7.83 4.86
N TYR A 430 9.34 7.78 3.96
CA TYR A 430 9.26 8.25 2.58
C TYR A 430 9.36 7.06 1.66
N GLY A 431 8.53 6.97 0.63
CA GLY A 431 8.59 5.83 -0.27
C GLY A 431 7.39 5.69 -1.18
N GLU A 432 7.51 4.73 -2.08
CA GLU A 432 6.52 4.40 -3.11
C GLU A 432 6.45 2.88 -3.27
N PHE A 433 5.22 2.37 -3.28
CA PHE A 433 4.91 0.97 -3.59
C PHE A 433 4.00 0.89 -4.81
N GLU A 434 4.34 0.04 -5.77
CA GLU A 434 3.44 -0.31 -6.87
C GLU A 434 2.51 -1.45 -6.45
N LEU A 435 1.23 -1.35 -6.78
CA LEU A 435 0.21 -2.36 -6.48
C LEU A 435 -0.94 -2.31 -7.48
N HIS A 436 -1.77 -3.36 -7.52
CA HIS A 436 -2.96 -3.38 -8.38
C HIS A 436 -4.19 -2.86 -7.63
N GLY A 437 -4.45 -1.56 -7.74
CA GLY A 437 -5.59 -0.89 -7.12
C GLY A 437 -6.96 -1.54 -7.35
N PRO A 438 -7.30 -1.93 -8.60
CA PRO A 438 -8.61 -2.51 -8.89
C PRO A 438 -8.90 -3.76 -8.07
N SER A 439 -7.89 -4.60 -7.78
CA SER A 439 -8.07 -5.83 -7.00
C SER A 439 -7.83 -5.67 -5.50
N THR A 440 -7.26 -4.54 -5.05
CA THR A 440 -6.84 -4.32 -3.67
C THR A 440 -7.82 -3.41 -2.93
N SER A 441 -8.30 -3.84 -1.75
CA SER A 441 -9.12 -2.98 -0.85
C SER A 441 -8.28 -2.24 0.17
N LYS A 442 -7.26 -2.91 0.69
CA LYS A 442 -6.46 -2.49 1.85
C LYS A 442 -5.00 -2.86 1.64
N ALA A 443 -4.11 -1.99 2.10
CA ALA A 443 -2.68 -2.28 2.21
C ALA A 443 -2.20 -1.99 3.64
N GLU A 444 -1.34 -2.85 4.18
CA GLU A 444 -0.79 -2.74 5.53
C GLU A 444 0.72 -2.81 5.48
N LEU A 445 1.38 -1.85 6.10
CA LEU A 445 2.83 -1.84 6.23
C LEU A 445 3.21 -2.47 7.57
N LEU A 446 3.82 -3.65 7.52
CA LEU A 446 4.37 -4.33 8.69
C LEU A 446 5.88 -4.15 8.75
N ALA A 447 6.41 -4.16 9.97
CA ALA A 447 7.83 -4.11 10.25
C ALA A 447 8.26 -5.22 11.21
N ASP A 448 9.43 -5.80 10.98
CA ASP A 448 10.12 -6.69 11.92
C ASP A 448 11.61 -6.36 12.01
N TRP A 449 12.21 -6.59 13.19
CA TRP A 449 13.64 -6.40 13.42
C TRP A 449 14.15 -7.29 14.55
N LYS A 450 15.47 -7.42 14.64
CA LYS A 450 16.16 -8.05 15.77
C LYS A 450 16.75 -6.95 16.67
N GLU A 451 16.50 -7.04 17.97
CA GLU A 451 16.98 -6.04 18.93
C GLU A 451 17.89 -6.65 20.00
N PRO A 452 19.21 -6.36 19.98
CA PRO A 452 20.08 -6.73 21.07
C PRO A 452 19.77 -5.88 22.32
N VAL A 453 19.60 -6.55 23.45
CA VAL A 453 19.33 -5.93 24.75
C VAL A 453 20.22 -6.50 25.82
N ASP A 454 20.61 -5.65 26.75
CA ASP A 454 21.38 -6.02 27.92
C ASP A 454 20.66 -5.54 29.20
N TYR A 455 19.82 -6.41 29.77
CA TYR A 455 19.09 -6.09 30.99
C TYR A 455 19.87 -6.53 32.23
N LEU A 456 20.06 -5.61 33.18
CA LEU A 456 20.85 -5.85 34.39
C LEU A 456 20.26 -6.93 35.32
N ASN A 457 18.97 -7.24 35.19
CA ASN A 457 18.31 -8.32 35.94
C ASN A 457 18.50 -9.70 35.30
N GLU A 458 19.14 -9.80 34.13
CA GLU A 458 19.44 -11.05 33.45
C GLU A 458 20.96 -11.33 33.45
N PRO A 459 21.41 -12.60 33.46
CA PRO A 459 22.84 -12.94 33.54
C PRO A 459 23.60 -12.78 32.22
N LYS A 460 22.92 -12.53 31.10
CA LYS A 460 23.60 -12.31 29.82
C LYS A 460 22.76 -11.47 28.86
N PRO A 461 23.38 -10.76 27.90
CA PRO A 461 22.66 -10.10 26.83
C PRO A 461 21.91 -11.12 25.96
N LYS A 462 20.85 -10.67 25.31
CA LYS A 462 20.03 -11.48 24.39
C LYS A 462 19.52 -10.63 23.23
N VAL A 463 19.00 -11.30 22.22
CA VAL A 463 18.35 -10.66 21.07
C VAL A 463 16.84 -10.93 21.15
N LEU A 464 16.06 -9.87 21.11
CA LEU A 464 14.60 -9.91 21.06
C LEU A 464 14.09 -9.77 19.62
N ASP A 465 12.92 -10.34 19.37
CA ASP A 465 12.15 -10.14 18.14
C ASP A 465 11.23 -8.94 18.30
N GLY A 466 11.45 -7.90 17.50
CA GLY A 466 10.58 -6.73 17.41
C GLY A 466 9.65 -6.84 16.21
N GLN A 467 8.38 -6.47 16.40
CA GLN A 467 7.37 -6.43 15.35
C GLN A 467 6.45 -5.23 15.55
N ALA A 468 5.99 -4.63 14.45
CA ALA A 468 5.03 -3.54 14.48
C ALA A 468 4.08 -3.58 13.27
N HIS A 469 2.80 -3.32 13.52
CA HIS A 469 1.86 -2.87 12.49
C HIS A 469 2.00 -1.36 12.39
N VAL A 470 2.59 -0.89 11.29
CA VAL A 470 3.06 0.49 11.18
C VAL A 470 1.95 1.39 10.65
N LEU A 471 1.33 1.00 9.53
CA LEU A 471 0.34 1.81 8.81
C LEU A 471 -0.71 0.91 8.15
N GLU A 472 -1.92 1.43 8.04
CA GLU A 472 -3.00 0.87 7.23
C GLU A 472 -3.48 1.90 6.21
N PHE A 473 -3.71 1.45 4.98
CA PHE A 473 -4.17 2.26 3.86
C PHE A 473 -5.42 1.65 3.24
N LYS A 474 -6.44 2.47 3.04
CA LYS A 474 -7.58 2.14 2.18
C LYS A 474 -7.21 2.44 0.73
N ILE A 475 -7.38 1.47 -0.16
CA ILE A 475 -6.94 1.57 -1.55
C ILE A 475 -8.13 1.87 -2.48
N ASP A 476 -8.03 3.00 -3.19
CA ASP A 476 -8.97 3.35 -4.25
C ASP A 476 -8.73 2.47 -5.48
N PRO A 477 -9.78 1.96 -6.16
CA PRO A 477 -9.61 1.13 -7.36
C PRO A 477 -8.76 1.77 -8.46
N VAL A 478 -8.67 3.10 -8.57
CA VAL A 478 -7.86 3.75 -9.62
C VAL A 478 -6.37 3.88 -9.27
N LEU A 479 -5.99 3.55 -8.03
CA LEU A 479 -4.63 3.75 -7.53
C LEU A 479 -3.68 2.65 -8.00
N THR A 480 -2.64 3.03 -8.74
CA THR A 480 -1.58 2.10 -9.19
C THR A 480 -0.32 2.17 -8.34
N THR A 481 -0.11 3.29 -7.64
CA THR A 481 1.02 3.49 -6.75
C THR A 481 0.58 4.10 -5.42
N LEU A 482 1.06 3.51 -4.33
CA LEU A 482 0.88 3.97 -2.97
C LEU A 482 2.10 4.80 -2.58
N ASN A 483 1.89 6.11 -2.45
CA ASN A 483 2.92 7.04 -1.99
C ASN A 483 2.81 7.26 -0.48
N LEU A 484 3.94 7.17 0.22
CA LEU A 484 4.06 7.53 1.62
C LEU A 484 4.21 9.05 1.76
N THR A 485 5.02 9.52 2.72
CA THR A 485 5.22 10.95 2.95
C THR A 485 5.86 11.56 1.71
N PRO A 486 5.26 12.60 1.09
CA PRO A 486 5.89 13.28 -0.03
C PRO A 486 7.17 13.94 0.43
N ARG A 487 8.24 13.81 -0.36
CA ARG A 487 9.44 14.60 -0.12
C ARG A 487 9.10 16.08 -0.33
N PRO A 488 9.51 16.99 0.56
CA PRO A 488 9.68 18.37 0.16
C PRO A 488 10.64 18.33 -1.02
N GLU A 489 10.25 18.84 -2.18
CA GLU A 489 11.15 18.94 -3.33
C GLU A 489 12.49 19.50 -2.84
N ALA A 490 13.56 18.71 -2.93
CA ALA A 490 14.90 19.21 -2.69
C ALA A 490 15.07 20.40 -3.63
N GLY A 491 15.18 21.60 -3.06
CA GLY A 491 14.99 22.86 -3.77
C GLY A 491 15.69 22.86 -5.12
N LYS A 492 14.92 22.93 -6.21
CA LYS A 492 15.43 23.45 -7.46
C LYS A 492 15.94 24.86 -7.15
N ALA A 493 17.24 25.04 -7.26
CA ALA A 493 17.87 26.36 -7.24
C ALA A 493 17.16 27.25 -8.27
N THR A 494 16.30 28.14 -7.81
CA THR A 494 15.77 29.23 -8.61
C THR A 494 16.94 30.16 -8.91
N GLY A 495 17.31 30.25 -10.20
CA GLY A 495 18.22 31.27 -10.70
C GLY A 495 17.69 32.69 -10.41
N PRO A 496 18.51 33.73 -10.65
CA PRO A 496 18.20 35.09 -10.23
C PRO A 496 16.89 35.56 -10.89
N ILE A 497 15.96 35.99 -10.06
CA ILE A 497 14.69 36.59 -10.48
C ILE A 497 15.01 37.95 -11.10
N GLY A 498 14.88 38.04 -12.42
CA GLY A 498 14.78 39.30 -13.14
C GLY A 498 13.38 39.87 -12.99
N ASP A 499 13.32 41.16 -12.68
CA ASP A 499 12.12 41.98 -12.50
C ASP A 499 11.07 41.75 -13.59
N ARG A 500 9.90 41.25 -13.19
CA ARG A 500 8.65 41.53 -13.89
C ARG A 500 7.55 41.80 -12.88
N GLN A 501 7.23 43.10 -12.74
CA GLN A 501 6.02 43.60 -12.14
C GLN A 501 4.80 42.96 -12.81
N ILE A 502 3.98 42.26 -12.02
CA ILE A 502 2.61 41.93 -12.38
C ILE A 502 1.70 42.64 -11.38
N GLN A 503 0.83 43.48 -11.94
CA GLN A 503 -0.16 44.29 -11.25
C GLN A 503 -1.15 43.42 -10.47
N THR A 504 -1.24 43.67 -9.17
CA THR A 504 -2.22 43.08 -8.25
C THR A 504 -3.60 43.67 -8.51
N ARG A 505 -4.49 42.88 -9.12
CA ARG A 505 -5.94 43.07 -8.97
C ARG A 505 -6.42 42.14 -7.85
N ALA A 506 -6.89 42.76 -6.77
CA ALA A 506 -7.46 42.09 -5.62
C ALA A 506 -8.72 41.29 -6.04
N VAL A 507 -8.63 39.96 -5.93
CA VAL A 507 -9.78 39.07 -5.89
C VAL A 507 -9.74 38.39 -4.53
N THR A 508 -10.80 38.61 -3.76
CA THR A 508 -11.08 37.96 -2.47
C THR A 508 -10.98 36.45 -2.62
N THR A 509 -9.85 35.89 -2.18
CA THR A 509 -9.64 34.45 -2.13
C THR A 509 -10.13 33.96 -0.78
N ALA A 510 -11.28 33.28 -0.77
CA ALA A 510 -11.62 32.37 0.30
C ALA A 510 -10.48 31.35 0.40
N MET A 511 -9.75 31.36 1.52
CA MET A 511 -8.68 30.41 1.80
C MET A 511 -9.29 29.01 1.93
N VAL A 512 -9.37 28.27 0.83
CA VAL A 512 -9.43 26.82 0.89
C VAL A 512 -8.06 26.36 1.35
N LYS A 513 -7.90 26.14 2.66
CA LYS A 513 -6.76 25.38 3.19
C LYS A 513 -6.74 24.05 2.43
N ALA A 514 -5.75 23.87 1.56
CA ALA A 514 -5.45 22.55 1.02
C ALA A 514 -5.31 21.58 2.21
N PRO A 515 -5.90 20.38 2.16
CA PRO A 515 -5.75 19.42 3.24
C PRO A 515 -4.26 19.18 3.50
N PRO A 516 -3.84 19.10 4.77
CA PRO A 516 -2.43 18.87 5.10
C PRO A 516 -1.98 17.57 4.45
N THR A 517 -0.88 17.62 3.72
CA THR A 517 -0.24 16.44 3.15
C THR A 517 0.03 15.42 4.27
N PRO A 518 -0.46 14.17 4.16
CA PRO A 518 -0.29 13.20 5.24
C PRO A 518 1.20 12.86 5.42
N VAL A 519 1.63 12.86 6.69
CA VAL A 519 2.99 12.46 7.10
C VAL A 519 2.87 11.14 7.83
N TYR A 520 3.50 10.10 7.29
CA TYR A 520 3.45 8.75 7.85
C TYR A 520 4.68 8.45 8.70
N ARG A 521 4.47 7.87 9.88
CA ARG A 521 5.51 7.64 10.88
C ARG A 521 5.49 6.21 11.39
N HIS A 522 6.67 5.69 11.74
CA HIS A 522 6.85 4.50 12.56
C HIS A 522 7.33 4.93 13.95
N GLU A 523 6.53 4.65 14.97
CA GLU A 523 6.85 4.92 16.38
C GLU A 523 7.67 3.77 16.99
N PHE A 524 8.86 4.08 17.52
CA PHE A 524 9.71 3.10 18.23
C PHE A 524 9.69 3.29 19.75
N GLY A 525 9.35 4.49 20.23
CA GLY A 525 9.35 4.82 21.66
C GLY A 525 10.74 5.08 22.27
N ASP A 526 11.81 4.93 21.50
CA ASP A 526 13.18 5.22 21.94
C ASP A 526 14.03 5.81 20.81
N THR A 527 15.30 6.10 21.09
CA THR A 527 16.22 6.77 20.17
C THR A 527 17.17 5.84 19.43
N LYS A 528 17.09 4.52 19.62
CA LYS A 528 18.10 3.54 19.18
C LYS A 528 18.14 3.35 17.66
N PHE A 529 19.29 2.89 17.18
CA PHE A 529 19.49 2.37 15.83
C PHE A 529 18.87 0.97 15.68
N ARG A 530 18.23 0.72 14.54
CA ARG A 530 17.68 -0.59 14.16
C ARG A 530 17.81 -0.84 12.65
N ARG A 531 18.03 -2.10 12.26
CA ARG A 531 17.79 -2.59 10.90
C ARG A 531 16.39 -3.19 10.85
N VAL A 532 15.48 -2.52 10.15
CA VAL A 532 14.06 -2.85 10.14
C VAL A 532 13.66 -3.38 8.77
N ASN A 533 13.11 -4.59 8.72
CA ASN A 533 12.52 -5.17 7.53
C ASN A 533 11.07 -4.72 7.40
N TYR A 534 10.74 -4.03 6.31
CA TYR A 534 9.36 -3.65 6.01
C TYR A 534 8.77 -4.57 4.94
N ARG A 535 7.49 -4.95 5.11
CA ARG A 535 6.68 -5.65 4.10
C ARG A 535 5.34 -4.96 3.94
N LEU A 536 4.90 -4.79 2.69
CA LEU A 536 3.54 -4.35 2.40
C LEU A 536 2.67 -5.57 2.15
N ILE A 537 1.58 -5.70 2.91
CA ILE A 537 0.57 -6.73 2.73
C ILE A 537 -0.65 -6.09 2.09
N THR A 538 -1.07 -6.56 0.93
CA THR A 538 -2.29 -6.12 0.24
C THR A 538 -3.39 -7.17 0.40
N THR A 539 -4.63 -6.73 0.59
CA THR A 539 -5.81 -7.61 0.75
C THR A 539 -6.76 -7.42 -0.42
N THR A 540 -7.36 -8.52 -0.92
CA THR A 540 -8.35 -8.43 -2.00
C THR A 540 -9.56 -7.60 -1.59
N ARG A 541 -10.17 -6.88 -2.53
CA ARG A 541 -11.48 -6.24 -2.31
C ARG A 541 -12.68 -7.17 -2.48
N TYR A 542 -12.44 -8.40 -2.94
CA TYR A 542 -13.49 -9.33 -3.30
C TYR A 542 -13.68 -10.45 -2.27
N MET A 543 -13.25 -10.25 -1.03
CA MET A 543 -13.30 -11.27 0.02
C MET A 543 -14.71 -11.88 0.19
N GLU A 544 -15.76 -11.06 0.13
CA GLU A 544 -17.17 -11.50 0.18
C GLU A 544 -17.56 -12.47 -0.96
N GLN A 545 -16.85 -12.44 -2.08
CA GLN A 545 -17.08 -13.29 -3.24
C GLN A 545 -16.41 -14.67 -3.09
N PHE A 546 -15.58 -14.86 -2.07
CA PHE A 546 -14.83 -16.09 -1.82
C PHE A 546 -14.98 -16.49 -0.35
N PRO A 547 -16.17 -16.96 0.07
CA PRO A 547 -16.43 -17.27 1.47
C PRO A 547 -15.53 -18.43 1.94
N SER A 548 -14.98 -18.30 3.15
CA SER A 548 -13.90 -19.18 3.63
C SER A 548 -14.30 -20.64 3.80
N ASN A 549 -15.60 -20.94 3.95
CA ASN A 549 -16.15 -22.30 4.01
C ASN A 549 -16.13 -23.03 2.65
N GLU A 550 -15.92 -22.30 1.55
CA GLU A 550 -15.83 -22.85 0.18
C GLU A 550 -14.37 -23.01 -0.29
N LEU A 551 -13.39 -22.63 0.53
CA LEU A 551 -11.96 -22.64 0.19
C LEU A 551 -11.18 -23.66 1.04
N PRO A 552 -10.02 -24.14 0.55
CA PRO A 552 -9.06 -24.88 1.38
C PRO A 552 -8.61 -24.09 2.62
N GLU A 553 -8.30 -24.77 3.74
CA GLU A 553 -7.96 -24.11 5.02
C GLU A 553 -6.74 -23.17 4.94
N GLU A 554 -5.79 -23.42 4.02
CA GLU A 554 -4.57 -22.62 3.86
C GLU A 554 -4.73 -21.42 2.89
N THR A 555 -5.92 -21.22 2.33
CA THR A 555 -6.13 -20.22 1.29
C THR A 555 -6.24 -18.81 1.87
N GLY A 556 -5.24 -17.97 1.60
CA GLY A 556 -5.22 -16.57 2.02
C GLY A 556 -5.86 -15.59 1.01
N TYR A 557 -6.25 -14.42 1.51
CA TYR A 557 -6.80 -13.29 0.74
C TYR A 557 -5.78 -12.19 0.42
N THR A 558 -4.52 -12.43 0.77
CA THR A 558 -3.49 -11.39 0.83
C THR A 558 -2.29 -11.70 -0.06
N ARG A 559 -1.59 -10.66 -0.50
CA ARG A 559 -0.26 -10.73 -1.13
C ARG A 559 0.72 -9.92 -0.33
N THR A 560 1.94 -10.42 -0.19
CA THR A 560 3.01 -9.76 0.58
C THR A 560 4.15 -9.39 -0.35
N SER A 561 4.72 -8.20 -0.16
CA SER A 561 5.92 -7.77 -0.89
C SER A 561 7.16 -8.55 -0.45
N ASP A 562 8.21 -8.48 -1.25
CA ASP A 562 9.54 -8.86 -0.76
C ASP A 562 9.94 -7.92 0.39
N PRO A 563 10.65 -8.40 1.44
CA PRO A 563 11.10 -7.56 2.53
C PRO A 563 12.15 -6.55 2.06
N VAL A 564 12.05 -5.32 2.57
CA VAL A 564 13.05 -4.26 2.36
C VAL A 564 13.67 -3.89 3.70
N GLU A 565 14.98 -4.11 3.84
CA GLU A 565 15.74 -3.71 5.02
C GLU A 565 16.06 -2.21 4.97
N ILE A 566 15.66 -1.49 6.01
CA ILE A 566 15.91 -0.06 6.17
C ILE A 566 16.68 0.17 7.47
N LYS A 567 17.77 0.92 7.37
CA LYS A 567 18.51 1.45 8.51
C LYS A 567 17.75 2.62 9.13
N VAL A 568 17.19 2.41 10.31
CA VAL A 568 16.58 3.47 11.12
C VAL A 568 17.65 4.00 12.07
N LEU A 569 18.16 5.21 11.79
CA LEU A 569 19.32 5.79 12.47
C LEU A 569 19.08 6.05 13.97
N ASN A 570 20.14 5.93 14.77
CA ASN A 570 20.15 6.39 16.15
C ASN A 570 20.03 7.92 16.24
N THR A 571 19.31 8.41 17.25
CA THR A 571 18.97 9.85 17.39
C THR A 571 19.41 10.48 18.71
N ALA A 572 20.00 9.73 19.62
CA ALA A 572 20.59 10.28 20.85
C ALA A 572 22.00 9.74 21.06
N PRO A 573 22.89 10.53 21.68
CA PRO A 573 24.21 10.04 22.04
C PRO A 573 24.13 8.74 22.87
N PRO A 574 25.03 7.76 22.62
CA PRO A 574 25.17 6.60 23.48
C PRO A 574 25.47 6.99 24.93
N ALA A 575 25.21 6.08 25.87
CA ALA A 575 25.61 6.24 27.26
C ALA A 575 27.16 6.25 27.39
N MET A 576 27.69 6.94 28.41
CA MET A 576 29.14 6.94 28.66
C MET A 576 29.67 5.53 28.95
N PRO A 577 30.88 5.17 28.46
CA PRO A 577 31.49 3.90 28.79
C PRO A 577 31.91 3.87 30.27
N LYS A 578 31.55 2.82 30.99
CA LYS A 578 31.97 2.63 32.38
C LYS A 578 33.15 1.68 32.43
N VAL A 579 34.35 2.23 32.34
CA VAL A 579 35.61 1.47 32.31
C VAL A 579 35.93 0.95 33.71
N VAL A 580 36.07 -0.38 33.85
CA VAL A 580 36.43 -1.03 35.12
C VAL A 580 37.95 -1.04 35.29
N TYR A 581 38.67 -1.60 34.30
CA TYR A 581 40.13 -1.59 34.24
C TYR A 581 40.64 -1.90 32.82
N VAL A 582 41.90 -1.56 32.56
CA VAL A 582 42.62 -1.89 31.33
C VAL A 582 43.79 -2.79 31.68
N VAL A 583 43.91 -3.93 30.99
CA VAL A 583 44.99 -4.90 31.21
C VAL A 583 45.64 -5.32 29.89
N PRO A 584 46.94 -5.64 29.88
CA PRO A 584 47.56 -6.28 28.73
C PRO A 584 46.87 -7.60 28.39
N SER A 585 46.62 -7.84 27.10
CA SER A 585 46.19 -9.12 26.57
C SER A 585 47.16 -9.60 25.50
N PHE A 586 47.28 -10.92 25.37
CA PHE A 586 48.21 -11.54 24.44
C PHE A 586 47.50 -12.58 23.59
N ARG A 587 47.93 -12.67 22.33
CA ARG A 587 47.50 -13.72 21.41
C ARG A 587 48.72 -14.38 20.80
N TRP A 588 48.72 -15.70 20.75
CA TRP A 588 49.78 -16.49 20.10
C TRP A 588 49.29 -17.04 18.78
N GLU A 589 50.07 -16.81 17.72
CA GLU A 589 49.88 -17.40 16.40
C GLU A 589 51.02 -18.39 16.15
N ARG A 590 50.70 -19.68 16.16
CA ARG A 590 51.68 -20.77 16.00
C ARG A 590 51.53 -21.46 14.66
N SER A 591 52.65 -21.77 14.03
CA SER A 591 52.70 -22.52 12.77
C SER A 591 53.88 -23.48 12.76
N LYS A 592 53.69 -24.66 12.18
CA LYS A 592 54.73 -25.66 11.95
C LYS A 592 54.91 -25.89 10.46
N GLN A 593 56.14 -25.79 9.97
CA GLN A 593 56.51 -26.08 8.60
C GLN A 593 57.78 -26.95 8.59
N GLY A 594 57.64 -28.23 8.25
CA GLY A 594 58.74 -29.19 8.32
C GLY A 594 59.35 -29.25 9.73
N SER A 595 60.65 -28.97 9.84
CA SER A 595 61.41 -28.95 11.10
C SER A 595 61.42 -27.58 11.81
N LYS A 596 60.59 -26.62 11.36
CA LYS A 596 60.51 -25.27 11.91
C LYS A 596 59.16 -25.03 12.57
N VAL A 597 59.20 -24.60 13.82
CA VAL A 597 58.06 -24.05 14.57
C VAL A 597 58.24 -22.54 14.68
N THR A 598 57.21 -21.78 14.33
CA THR A 598 57.13 -20.33 14.53
C THR A 598 56.00 -20.01 15.49
N SER A 599 56.24 -19.11 16.44
CA SER A 599 55.24 -18.58 17.36
C SER A 599 55.34 -17.06 17.39
N VAL A 600 54.24 -16.37 17.11
CA VAL A 600 54.16 -14.91 17.20
C VAL A 600 53.26 -14.54 18.36
N ARG A 601 53.80 -13.90 19.40
CA ARG A 601 53.04 -13.27 20.48
C ARG A 601 52.71 -11.84 20.08
N LYS A 602 51.45 -11.62 19.71
CA LYS A 602 50.85 -10.29 19.56
C LYS A 602 50.43 -9.72 20.91
N SER A 603 50.47 -8.40 21.03
CA SER A 603 50.08 -7.68 22.24
C SER A 603 48.92 -6.74 21.95
N ALA A 604 47.96 -6.70 22.87
CA ALA A 604 46.83 -5.80 22.84
C ALA A 604 46.55 -5.26 24.26
N LEU A 605 45.66 -4.29 24.35
CA LEU A 605 45.07 -3.85 25.62
C LEU A 605 43.61 -4.29 25.66
N ARG A 606 43.24 -5.06 26.67
CA ARG A 606 41.85 -5.39 26.95
C ARG A 606 41.25 -4.37 27.90
N VAL A 607 40.19 -3.71 27.46
CA VAL A 607 39.38 -2.78 28.26
C VAL A 607 38.14 -3.51 28.74
N TYR A 608 37.95 -3.64 30.06
CA TYR A 608 36.72 -4.18 30.63
C TYR A 608 35.73 -3.07 30.99
N LEU A 609 34.45 -3.30 30.71
CA LEU A 609 33.35 -2.34 30.79
C LEU A 609 32.18 -2.92 31.59
N GLU A 610 31.54 -2.09 32.42
CA GLU A 610 30.31 -2.49 33.12
C GLU A 610 29.11 -2.61 32.15
N ARG A 611 28.18 -3.49 32.52
CA ARG A 611 26.83 -3.56 31.94
C ARG A 611 26.00 -2.32 32.34
N PRO A 612 24.98 -1.91 31.55
CA PRO A 612 24.52 -2.53 30.31
C PRO A 612 25.19 -1.97 29.04
N TRP A 613 25.12 -2.74 27.94
CA TRP A 613 25.48 -2.30 26.57
C TRP A 613 24.25 -2.08 25.67
N TYR A 614 24.46 -1.58 24.44
CA TYR A 614 23.42 -1.27 23.44
C TYR A 614 22.48 -0.11 23.81
N SER A 615 23.01 0.92 24.46
CA SER A 615 22.28 2.15 24.79
C SER A 615 21.74 2.91 23.56
N SER A 616 22.43 2.78 22.42
CA SER A 616 22.14 3.39 21.13
C SER A 616 21.69 2.39 20.07
N GLY A 617 21.50 1.12 20.44
CA GLY A 617 21.05 0.05 19.55
C GLY A 617 22.16 -0.87 19.04
N GLU A 618 21.81 -1.67 18.03
CA GLU A 618 22.72 -2.65 17.40
C GLU A 618 23.97 -1.98 16.83
N GLY A 619 25.13 -2.65 16.90
CA GLY A 619 26.36 -2.13 16.32
C GLY A 619 27.06 -1.03 17.14
N GLU A 620 26.66 -0.81 18.39
CA GLU A 620 27.37 0.08 19.32
C GLU A 620 28.81 -0.43 19.58
N LEU A 621 29.79 0.43 19.30
CA LEU A 621 31.23 0.19 19.39
C LEU A 621 31.86 0.93 20.59
N LEU A 622 33.06 0.52 21.00
CA LEU A 622 33.93 1.35 21.83
C LEU A 622 34.91 2.10 20.94
N ALA A 623 34.86 3.44 20.95
CA ALA A 623 35.77 4.27 20.20
C ALA A 623 36.92 4.81 21.05
N VAL A 624 38.11 4.80 20.45
CA VAL A 624 39.26 5.59 20.89
C VAL A 624 39.19 6.95 20.22
N ILE A 625 39.23 8.03 21.00
CA ILE A 625 39.11 9.40 20.50
C ILE A 625 40.48 9.98 20.17
N LEU A 626 40.63 10.50 18.95
CA LEU A 626 41.84 11.13 18.43
C LEU A 626 41.60 12.63 18.16
N PRO A 627 42.67 13.46 18.17
CA PRO A 627 42.55 14.90 17.99
C PRO A 627 42.04 15.31 16.60
N PRO A 628 41.44 16.51 16.48
CA PRO A 628 40.93 17.04 15.23
C PRO A 628 42.06 17.43 14.26
N GLY A 629 41.77 17.47 12.96
CA GLY A 629 42.69 17.99 11.93
C GLY A 629 43.66 16.96 11.34
N ILE A 630 43.41 15.67 11.55
CA ILE A 630 44.08 14.57 10.84
C ILE A 630 43.28 14.29 9.56
N THR A 631 43.95 14.30 8.40
CA THR A 631 43.32 13.91 7.13
C THR A 631 43.19 12.39 7.07
N ILE A 632 41.98 11.88 7.21
CA ILE A 632 41.71 10.44 7.11
C ILE A 632 41.60 10.06 5.63
N THR A 633 42.39 9.10 5.18
CA THR A 633 42.15 8.44 3.88
C THR A 633 41.39 7.16 4.16
N PRO A 634 40.13 7.00 3.72
CA PRO A 634 39.31 5.85 4.11
C PRO A 634 39.92 4.54 3.62
N ARG A 635 40.16 3.61 4.55
CA ARG A 635 40.52 2.23 4.23
C ARG A 635 39.24 1.53 3.77
N LYS A 636 39.19 1.10 2.51
CA LYS A 636 38.13 0.16 2.06
C LYS A 636 38.19 -1.09 2.94
N PRO A 637 37.07 -1.60 3.47
CA PRO A 637 37.07 -2.88 4.16
C PRO A 637 37.55 -3.95 3.17
N VAL A 638 38.68 -4.58 3.48
CA VAL A 638 39.07 -5.82 2.79
C VAL A 638 38.09 -6.87 3.31
N ALA A 639 37.13 -7.24 2.46
CA ALA A 639 36.23 -8.34 2.74
C ALA A 639 37.05 -9.55 3.18
N ALA A 640 36.77 -10.07 4.38
CA ALA A 640 37.26 -11.37 4.78
C ALA A 640 36.85 -12.38 3.69
N PRO A 641 37.77 -13.20 3.16
CA PRO A 641 37.39 -14.23 2.21
C PRO A 641 36.43 -15.21 2.91
N VAL A 642 35.18 -15.18 2.46
CA VAL A 642 34.19 -16.23 2.73
C VAL A 642 34.82 -17.55 2.32
N SER A 643 35.05 -18.45 3.28
CA SER A 643 35.49 -19.82 3.02
C SER A 643 34.39 -20.55 2.23
N ARG A 644 34.45 -20.46 0.91
CA ARG A 644 33.83 -21.43 0.02
C ARG A 644 34.75 -22.64 -0.03
N THR A 645 34.21 -23.78 0.38
CA THR A 645 34.77 -25.11 0.14
C THR A 645 34.95 -25.30 -1.36
N THR A 646 36.19 -25.19 -1.82
CA THR A 646 36.62 -25.72 -3.13
C THR A 646 37.90 -26.51 -2.95
N THR A 647 37.85 -27.73 -3.48
CA THR A 647 38.84 -28.81 -3.54
C THR A 647 40.24 -28.33 -3.97
N PRO A 648 41.33 -28.95 -3.48
CA PRO A 648 42.69 -28.49 -3.80
C PRO A 648 43.23 -29.14 -5.09
N GLN A 649 43.80 -28.34 -5.99
CA GLN A 649 44.77 -28.81 -6.98
C GLN A 649 46.01 -27.88 -7.04
N VAL A 650 47.11 -28.42 -6.49
CA VAL A 650 48.45 -28.57 -7.10
C VAL A 650 49.25 -27.33 -7.55
N THR A 651 50.36 -27.15 -6.82
CA THR A 651 51.69 -26.56 -7.15
C THR A 651 51.81 -25.11 -7.61
N GLN A 652 52.49 -24.29 -6.79
CA GLN A 652 53.74 -23.65 -7.19
C GLN A 652 54.55 -23.15 -5.97
N ARG A 653 55.88 -23.28 -6.10
CA ARG A 653 56.92 -22.99 -5.11
C ARG A 653 56.89 -21.52 -4.66
N ILE A 654 56.91 -21.28 -3.35
CA ILE A 654 57.21 -19.95 -2.79
C ILE A 654 58.44 -20.10 -1.87
N GLN A 655 59.54 -19.49 -2.30
CA GLN A 655 60.72 -19.23 -1.47
C GLN A 655 60.33 -18.28 -0.32
N PRO A 656 60.88 -18.43 0.90
CA PRO A 656 60.68 -17.44 1.95
C PRO A 656 61.44 -16.16 1.59
N GLN A 657 60.76 -15.24 0.90
CA GLN A 657 61.20 -13.86 0.86
C GLN A 657 60.84 -13.20 2.19
N LEU A 658 61.86 -12.74 2.89
CA LEU A 658 61.72 -11.66 3.85
C LEU A 658 60.93 -10.55 3.14
N GLN A 659 59.69 -10.29 3.55
CA GLN A 659 59.04 -9.05 3.17
C GLN A 659 59.86 -7.92 3.78
N LYS A 660 60.81 -7.41 3.03
CA LYS A 660 61.28 -6.03 3.20
C LYS A 660 60.03 -5.18 3.08
N LYS A 661 59.52 -4.68 4.20
CA LYS A 661 58.66 -3.50 4.22
C LYS A 661 59.51 -2.41 3.59
N ALA A 662 59.35 -2.19 2.29
CA ALA A 662 59.91 -1.03 1.62
C ALA A 662 59.31 0.17 2.34
N VAL A 663 60.15 0.90 3.07
CA VAL A 663 59.82 2.23 3.59
C VAL A 663 59.59 3.09 2.35
N PRO A 664 58.35 3.50 2.03
CA PRO A 664 58.18 4.59 1.09
C PRO A 664 58.83 5.80 1.75
N GLY A 665 59.62 6.57 0.98
CA GLY A 665 60.28 7.77 1.47
C GLY A 665 59.33 8.63 2.31
N ALA A 666 59.88 9.21 3.37
CA ALA A 666 59.19 10.03 4.36
C ALA A 666 58.16 10.97 3.71
N LEU A 667 56.90 10.54 3.69
CA LEU A 667 55.76 11.43 3.52
C LEU A 667 55.70 12.23 4.82
N GLN A 668 56.00 13.52 4.74
CA GLN A 668 55.74 14.48 5.83
C GLN A 668 54.24 14.53 6.08
N VAL A 669 53.73 13.65 6.93
CA VAL A 669 52.41 13.82 7.54
C VAL A 669 52.58 15.00 8.51
N SER A 670 51.96 16.13 8.19
CA SER A 670 51.82 17.26 9.12
C SER A 670 50.93 16.81 10.27
N VAL A 671 51.55 16.31 11.35
CA VAL A 671 50.85 15.96 12.59
C VAL A 671 50.78 17.24 13.45
N PRO A 672 49.62 17.91 13.56
CA PRO A 672 49.51 19.10 14.38
C PRO A 672 49.66 18.74 15.87
N PRO A 673 50.29 19.60 16.68
CA PRO A 673 50.33 19.42 18.14
C PRO A 673 48.91 19.48 18.72
N VAL A 674 48.66 18.72 19.79
CA VAL A 674 47.37 18.73 20.48
C VAL A 674 47.25 20.02 21.30
N ALA A 675 46.26 20.86 20.96
CA ALA A 675 45.97 22.05 21.76
C ALA A 675 45.60 21.65 23.21
N GLU A 676 46.10 22.40 24.20
CA GLU A 676 45.91 22.10 25.63
C GLU A 676 44.46 21.79 26.02
N LYS A 677 43.50 22.54 25.46
CA LYS A 677 42.06 22.34 25.71
C LYS A 677 41.52 20.98 25.26
N TYR A 678 42.19 20.29 24.33
CA TYR A 678 41.76 18.98 23.81
C TYR A 678 42.41 17.81 24.53
N LYS A 679 43.55 18.01 25.21
CA LYS A 679 44.29 16.93 25.89
C LYS A 679 43.41 16.09 26.82
N PRO A 680 42.47 16.63 27.61
CA PRO A 680 41.59 15.80 28.45
C PRO A 680 40.72 14.80 27.68
N TYR A 681 40.43 15.05 26.40
CA TYR A 681 39.42 14.31 25.62
C TYR A 681 40.01 13.42 24.52
N VAL A 682 41.33 13.38 24.36
CA VAL A 682 41.99 12.62 23.30
C VAL A 682 43.00 11.63 23.84
N THR A 683 43.18 10.56 23.09
CA THR A 683 44.15 9.51 23.39
C THR A 683 45.56 10.01 23.12
N MET A 684 46.44 9.79 24.08
CA MET A 684 47.84 10.23 24.01
C MET A 684 48.75 9.06 24.36
N TRP A 685 49.94 9.05 23.79
CA TRP A 685 50.96 8.07 24.14
C TRP A 685 52.34 8.74 24.28
N GLY A 686 53.27 8.04 24.93
CA GLY A 686 54.62 8.53 25.14
C GLY A 686 55.59 7.37 25.34
N SER A 687 56.86 7.61 25.04
CA SER A 687 57.93 6.63 25.27
C SER A 687 58.12 6.33 26.77
N ASP A 688 58.64 5.15 27.07
CA ASP A 688 59.04 4.78 28.42
C ASP A 688 60.13 5.74 28.94
N PRO A 689 60.00 6.34 30.14
CA PRO A 689 60.97 7.29 30.66
C PRO A 689 62.23 6.63 31.25
N ILE A 690 62.19 5.33 31.54
CA ILE A 690 63.29 4.55 32.11
C ILE A 690 64.17 3.97 30.99
N TRP A 691 63.54 3.49 29.92
CA TRP A 691 64.19 2.79 28.82
C TRP A 691 64.24 3.62 27.54
N ARG A 692 65.45 4.00 27.10
CA ARG A 692 65.66 4.61 25.79
C ARG A 692 65.55 3.55 24.69
N SER A 693 64.52 3.68 23.86
CA SER A 693 64.26 2.86 22.67
C SER A 693 64.07 3.75 21.42
N GLY A 694 63.57 3.17 20.32
CA GLY A 694 63.00 3.99 19.25
C GLY A 694 61.83 4.86 19.77
N ALA A 695 61.58 5.99 19.11
CA ALA A 695 60.50 6.90 19.48
C ALA A 695 59.14 6.34 19.07
N VAL A 696 58.09 6.71 19.82
CA VAL A 696 56.72 6.63 19.31
C VAL A 696 56.56 7.65 18.16
N ALA A 697 55.88 7.26 17.09
CA ALA A 697 55.65 8.10 15.93
C ALA A 697 54.17 8.05 15.55
N PRO A 698 53.42 9.16 15.63
CA PRO A 698 53.83 10.49 16.09
C PRO A 698 54.11 10.59 17.60
N PRO A 699 54.83 11.62 18.09
CA PRO A 699 55.33 11.67 19.46
C PRO A 699 54.28 11.93 20.56
N GLU A 700 53.11 12.47 20.22
CA GLU A 700 52.11 12.93 21.22
C GLU A 700 50.83 12.06 21.27
N TYR A 701 50.41 11.49 20.14
CA TYR A 701 49.20 10.67 20.03
C TYR A 701 49.29 9.66 18.87
N PRO A 702 48.58 8.53 18.96
CA PRO A 702 48.49 7.56 17.88
C PRO A 702 47.64 8.07 16.71
N LEU A 703 48.00 7.68 15.49
CA LEU A 703 47.15 7.85 14.31
C LEU A 703 46.18 6.66 14.18
N PRO A 704 45.10 6.75 13.37
CA PRO A 704 44.18 5.63 13.16
C PRO A 704 44.88 4.32 12.75
N GLU A 705 45.99 4.39 12.00
CA GLU A 705 46.75 3.22 11.55
C GLU A 705 47.43 2.45 12.68
N ALA A 706 47.61 3.08 13.85
CA ALA A 706 48.15 2.44 15.05
C ALA A 706 47.15 1.48 15.70
N PHE A 707 45.89 1.43 15.22
CA PHE A 707 44.82 0.56 15.71
C PHE A 707 44.40 -0.44 14.62
N PRO A 708 45.18 -1.50 14.36
CA PRO A 708 44.88 -2.47 13.30
C PRO A 708 43.56 -3.25 13.51
N SER A 709 43.08 -3.34 14.75
CA SER A 709 41.80 -3.98 15.10
C SER A 709 40.56 -3.09 14.93
N ALA A 710 40.73 -1.83 14.51
CA ALA A 710 39.60 -0.91 14.31
C ALA A 710 38.68 -1.40 13.18
N VAL A 711 37.37 -1.41 13.45
CA VAL A 711 36.34 -1.81 12.48
C VAL A 711 35.67 -0.63 11.80
N GLU A 712 35.72 0.54 12.41
CA GLU A 712 35.16 1.79 11.88
C GLU A 712 36.06 2.96 12.27
N VAL A 713 36.34 3.86 11.32
CA VAL A 713 37.07 5.10 11.59
C VAL A 713 36.29 6.26 11.00
N MET A 714 35.76 7.12 11.85
CA MET A 714 34.92 8.24 11.45
C MET A 714 35.50 9.55 11.96
N GLY A 715 35.79 10.45 11.02
CA GLY A 715 36.20 11.81 11.32
C GLY A 715 35.01 12.76 11.37
N ASP A 716 35.30 14.03 11.57
CA ASP A 716 34.32 15.09 11.54
C ASP A 716 33.18 14.99 12.58
N LEU A 717 33.47 14.36 13.72
CA LEU A 717 32.53 14.17 14.83
C LEU A 717 32.66 15.26 15.90
N PRO A 718 31.56 15.92 16.31
CA PRO A 718 31.57 16.79 17.48
C PRO A 718 31.64 15.96 18.76
N LEU A 719 32.35 16.47 19.78
CA LEU A 719 32.25 15.97 21.14
C LEU A 719 31.13 16.70 21.88
N LEU A 720 30.42 16.01 22.77
CA LEU A 720 29.32 16.60 23.54
C LEU A 720 29.82 17.70 24.49
N GLU A 721 31.05 17.56 24.95
CA GLU A 721 31.76 18.50 25.82
C GLU A 721 32.20 19.76 25.06
N LEU A 722 32.33 19.66 23.73
CA LEU A 722 32.90 20.70 22.86
C LEU A 722 32.07 20.85 21.55
N PRO A 723 30.76 21.17 21.63
CA PRO A 723 29.85 21.09 20.49
C PRO A 723 30.12 22.13 19.38
N GLY A 724 30.80 23.23 19.70
CA GLY A 724 31.12 24.32 18.77
C GLY A 724 32.57 24.32 18.25
N ASP A 725 33.36 23.31 18.61
CA ASP A 725 34.80 23.27 18.36
C ASP A 725 35.19 22.37 17.17
N LYS A 726 36.49 22.30 16.86
CA LYS A 726 36.98 21.45 15.76
C LYS A 726 36.54 20.00 15.93
N LYS A 727 36.27 19.33 14.82
CA LYS A 727 35.69 18.00 14.80
C LYS A 727 36.74 16.89 14.95
N PHE A 728 36.47 15.96 15.85
CA PHE A 728 37.34 14.88 16.32
C PHE A 728 37.18 13.61 15.47
N ILE A 729 38.00 12.61 15.79
CA ILE A 729 38.03 11.32 15.10
C ILE A 729 37.76 10.21 16.11
N ALA A 730 36.84 9.32 15.76
CA ALA A 730 36.52 8.12 16.52
C ALA A 730 37.07 6.89 15.80
N VAL A 731 37.86 6.09 16.52
CA VAL A 731 38.38 4.79 16.05
C VAL A 731 37.64 3.68 16.78
N GLY A 732 36.57 3.19 16.16
CA GLY A 732 35.62 2.23 16.71
C GLY A 732 36.13 0.78 16.68
N HIS A 733 35.97 0.09 17.80
CA HIS A 733 36.34 -1.30 18.01
C HIS A 733 35.13 -2.11 18.49
N GLN A 734 35.10 -3.38 18.09
CA GLN A 734 34.04 -4.30 18.52
C GLN A 734 34.15 -4.60 20.02
N VAL A 735 32.98 -4.82 20.64
CA VAL A 735 32.86 -5.14 22.06
C VAL A 735 32.21 -6.51 22.19
N GLU A 736 32.78 -7.35 23.03
CA GLU A 736 32.37 -8.74 23.25
C GLU A 736 31.97 -8.97 24.71
N TYR A 737 31.10 -9.95 24.97
CA TYR A 737 30.65 -10.28 26.32
C TYR A 737 31.47 -11.42 26.91
N ASP A 738 32.04 -11.21 28.09
CA ASP A 738 32.72 -12.23 28.88
C ASP A 738 31.72 -12.89 29.83
N GLU A 739 31.29 -14.12 29.52
CA GLU A 739 30.32 -14.85 30.34
C GLU A 739 30.87 -15.22 31.73
N GLU A 740 32.18 -15.43 31.88
CA GLU A 740 32.81 -15.79 33.16
C GLU A 740 32.84 -14.59 34.11
N ARG A 741 33.21 -13.42 33.57
CA ARG A 741 33.32 -12.16 34.34
C ARG A 741 32.04 -11.37 34.41
N GLN A 742 31.05 -11.67 33.57
CA GLN A 742 29.79 -10.94 33.46
C GLN A 742 30.01 -9.44 33.11
N LEU A 743 31.03 -9.19 32.29
CA LEU A 743 31.45 -7.85 31.86
C LEU A 743 31.55 -7.81 30.33
N TRP A 744 31.45 -6.61 29.77
CA TRP A 744 31.83 -6.39 28.38
C TRP A 744 33.33 -6.13 28.30
N PHE A 745 33.98 -6.55 27.22
CA PHE A 745 35.37 -6.23 26.97
C PHE A 745 35.62 -5.83 25.52
N CYS A 746 36.66 -5.04 25.31
CA CYS A 746 37.13 -4.62 24.01
C CYS A 746 38.65 -4.83 23.94
N ASP A 747 39.12 -5.60 22.96
CA ASP A 747 40.55 -5.78 22.71
C ASP A 747 41.04 -4.73 21.71
N LEU A 748 42.04 -3.94 22.12
CA LEU A 748 42.68 -2.91 21.33
C LEU A 748 44.07 -3.39 20.91
N GLU A 749 44.21 -3.87 19.68
CA GLU A 749 45.52 -4.12 19.09
C GLU A 749 46.21 -2.78 18.80
N LEU A 750 47.49 -2.66 19.12
CA LEU A 750 48.24 -1.40 19.08
C LEU A 750 49.59 -1.58 18.39
N ASP A 751 49.88 -0.77 17.37
CA ASP A 751 51.19 -0.67 16.75
C ASP A 751 51.90 0.60 17.21
N SER A 752 52.83 0.46 18.15
CA SER A 752 53.67 1.56 18.66
C SER A 752 55.00 1.72 17.91
N GLY A 753 55.16 1.05 16.76
CA GLY A 753 56.36 1.12 15.93
C GLY A 753 57.60 0.60 16.64
N GLN A 754 58.58 1.48 16.87
CA GLN A 754 59.91 1.13 17.39
C GLN A 754 60.07 1.40 18.90
N ALA A 755 58.99 1.79 19.58
CA ALA A 755 59.01 2.08 21.01
C ALA A 755 58.90 0.81 21.86
N TYR A 756 59.71 0.73 22.91
CA TYR A 756 59.71 -0.35 23.89
C TYR A 756 58.91 0.10 25.13
N PHE A 757 57.89 -0.66 25.51
CA PHE A 757 57.02 -0.37 26.67
C PHE A 757 56.45 1.07 26.74
N PRO A 758 55.99 1.68 25.63
CA PRO A 758 55.42 3.02 25.69
C PRO A 758 54.14 3.04 26.54
N PHE A 759 53.88 4.18 27.17
CA PHE A 759 52.67 4.43 27.92
C PHE A 759 51.60 5.02 27.01
N ILE A 760 50.36 4.57 27.18
CA ILE A 760 49.18 5.11 26.51
C ILE A 760 48.13 5.49 27.55
N ARG A 761 47.50 6.65 27.37
CA ARG A 761 46.31 7.10 28.09
C ARG A 761 45.16 7.14 27.11
N LEU A 762 44.24 6.19 27.25
CA LEU A 762 43.09 6.06 26.36
C LEU A 762 42.00 7.06 26.74
N ALA A 763 41.50 7.80 25.75
CA ALA A 763 40.26 8.54 25.82
C ALA A 763 39.20 7.75 25.04
N LEU A 764 38.19 7.27 25.75
CA LEU A 764 37.23 6.29 25.26
C LEU A 764 35.82 6.88 25.25
N ALA A 765 35.05 6.59 24.20
CA ALA A 765 33.63 6.91 24.13
C ALA A 765 32.87 5.71 23.55
N ARG A 766 31.60 5.54 23.90
CA ARG A 766 30.72 4.64 23.14
C ARG A 766 30.36 5.33 21.81
N PHE A 767 30.35 4.56 20.73
CA PHE A 767 30.24 5.07 19.37
C PHE A 767 29.21 4.28 18.57
N GLN A 768 28.26 4.99 17.97
CA GLN A 768 27.26 4.45 17.06
C GLN A 768 27.44 5.05 15.66
N PRO A 769 28.06 4.32 14.72
CA PRO A 769 28.30 4.82 13.36
C PRO A 769 27.02 5.18 12.62
N ASP A 770 25.93 4.42 12.80
CA ASP A 770 24.66 4.65 12.13
C ASP A 770 23.76 5.60 12.96
N SER A 771 24.21 6.85 13.13
CA SER A 771 23.53 7.91 13.89
C SER A 771 23.19 9.13 13.04
N VAL A 772 22.18 9.90 13.45
CA VAL A 772 21.97 11.26 12.93
C VAL A 772 23.11 12.19 13.39
N PRO A 773 23.39 13.28 12.66
CA PRO A 773 24.42 14.25 13.07
C PRO A 773 24.25 14.71 14.51
N GLY A 774 25.32 14.63 15.30
CA GLY A 774 25.33 14.99 16.73
C GLY A 774 25.01 13.85 17.71
N ALA A 775 24.58 12.67 17.25
CA ALA A 775 24.24 11.52 18.11
C ALA A 775 25.27 10.37 18.09
N HIS A 776 26.46 10.57 17.51
CA HIS A 776 27.39 9.47 17.23
C HIS A 776 28.18 9.01 18.45
N LEU A 777 28.60 9.95 19.31
CA LEU A 777 29.53 9.69 20.42
C LEU A 777 28.89 10.01 21.76
N SER A 778 29.16 9.17 22.75
CA SER A 778 28.93 9.50 24.16
C SER A 778 29.91 10.57 24.66
N GLN A 779 29.75 10.98 25.92
CA GLN A 779 30.83 11.68 26.63
C GLN A 779 32.10 10.80 26.69
N VAL A 780 33.25 11.47 26.71
CA VAL A 780 34.58 10.87 26.74
C VAL A 780 34.98 10.51 28.16
N VAL A 781 35.49 9.29 28.34
CA VAL A 781 36.03 8.78 29.60
C VAL A 781 37.50 8.44 29.40
N VAL A 782 38.34 8.94 30.30
CA VAL A 782 39.79 8.69 30.26
C VAL A 782 40.13 7.50 31.16
N ALA A 783 40.85 6.52 30.61
CA ALA A 783 41.38 5.41 31.39
C ALA A 783 42.73 5.77 32.03
N ASN A 784 43.13 4.99 33.05
CA ASN A 784 44.48 5.06 33.61
C ASN A 784 45.54 4.72 32.54
N PHE A 785 46.77 5.17 32.78
CA PHE A 785 47.90 4.82 31.92
C PHE A 785 48.11 3.30 31.88
N ALA A 786 48.30 2.78 30.67
CA ALA A 786 48.67 1.40 30.42
C ALA A 786 49.98 1.36 29.62
N GLN A 787 50.78 0.30 29.80
CA GLN A 787 51.95 0.07 28.96
C GLN A 787 51.59 -0.88 27.82
N ILE A 788 52.08 -0.57 26.63
CA ILE A 788 51.96 -1.43 25.45
C ILE A 788 53.13 -2.41 25.48
N LEU A 789 52.84 -3.70 25.64
CA LEU A 789 53.87 -4.72 25.75
C LEU A 789 54.43 -5.07 24.36
N PRO A 790 55.72 -5.38 24.25
CA PRO A 790 56.35 -5.56 22.96
C PRO A 790 56.04 -6.95 22.40
N GLU A 791 55.71 -6.97 21.11
CA GLU A 791 55.45 -8.21 20.38
C GLU A 791 56.73 -9.02 20.17
N ARG A 792 56.57 -10.34 20.06
CA ARG A 792 57.69 -11.27 19.88
C ARG A 792 57.39 -12.30 18.80
N SER A 793 58.35 -12.51 17.91
CA SER A 793 58.32 -13.58 16.91
C SER A 793 59.45 -14.56 17.20
N LEU A 794 59.08 -15.74 17.66
CA LEU A 794 59.97 -16.85 17.96
C LEU A 794 59.97 -17.85 16.79
N ALA A 795 61.15 -18.26 16.35
CA ALA A 795 61.36 -19.36 15.43
C ALA A 795 62.33 -20.37 16.02
N VAL A 796 61.89 -21.62 16.14
CA VAL A 796 62.69 -22.75 16.60
C VAL A 796 62.77 -23.75 15.46
N THR A 797 63.99 -24.01 14.98
CA THR A 797 64.22 -24.87 13.81
C THR A 797 65.19 -25.98 14.17
N PHE A 798 64.74 -27.21 14.00
CA PHE A 798 65.56 -28.39 14.18
C PHE A 798 66.44 -28.61 12.93
N ASN A 799 67.74 -28.85 13.12
CA ASN A 799 68.69 -29.05 12.02
C ASN A 799 68.54 -30.47 11.41
N PRO A 800 68.03 -30.62 10.17
CA PRO A 800 67.81 -31.95 9.57
C PRO A 800 69.11 -32.70 9.26
N SER A 801 70.25 -32.01 9.22
CA SER A 801 71.59 -32.60 9.02
C SER A 801 72.30 -32.95 10.34
N ASN A 802 71.84 -32.42 11.47
CA ASN A 802 72.38 -32.73 12.80
C ASN A 802 71.28 -32.71 13.86
N PHE A 803 70.78 -33.89 14.22
CA PHE A 803 69.68 -34.06 15.17
C PHE A 803 69.98 -33.60 16.62
N LYS A 804 71.19 -33.12 16.90
CA LYS A 804 71.57 -32.55 18.20
C LYS A 804 71.43 -31.04 18.25
N GLU A 805 71.20 -30.38 17.12
CA GLU A 805 71.21 -28.92 17.04
C GLU A 805 69.81 -28.36 16.81
N VAL A 806 69.41 -27.44 17.68
CA VAL A 806 68.19 -26.64 17.54
C VAL A 806 68.56 -25.17 17.39
N ASN A 807 68.25 -24.59 16.24
CA ASN A 807 68.44 -23.17 16.00
C ASN A 807 67.25 -22.38 16.56
N VAL A 808 67.53 -21.39 17.38
CA VAL A 808 66.51 -20.51 17.97
C VAL A 808 66.76 -19.08 17.54
N SER A 809 65.70 -18.42 17.06
CA SER A 809 65.69 -17.01 16.71
C SER A 809 64.48 -16.34 17.38
N LEU A 810 64.71 -15.32 18.20
CA LEU A 810 63.67 -14.45 18.72
C LEU A 810 63.80 -13.07 18.06
N SER A 811 62.72 -12.42 17.66
CA SER A 811 62.76 -11.04 17.16
C SER A 811 61.65 -10.17 17.75
N GLY A 812 61.93 -8.88 17.89
CA GLY A 812 60.99 -7.88 18.43
C GLY A 812 61.69 -6.59 18.85
N VAL A 813 60.91 -5.64 19.35
CA VAL A 813 61.43 -4.36 19.87
C VAL A 813 62.03 -4.53 21.27
N SER A 814 63.19 -3.92 21.52
CA SER A 814 63.87 -3.85 22.82
C SER A 814 64.41 -2.45 23.09
N TYR A 815 64.86 -2.21 24.31
CA TYR A 815 65.57 -0.98 24.68
C TYR A 815 67.03 -1.00 24.20
N ILE A 816 67.65 0.17 24.07
CA ILE A 816 69.05 0.32 23.65
C ILE A 816 69.91 0.69 24.85
N GLN A 817 69.36 1.54 25.72
CA GLN A 817 70.03 2.09 26.87
C GLN A 817 68.98 2.47 27.92
N GLY A 818 69.17 2.12 29.18
CA GLY A 818 68.36 2.63 30.28
C GLY A 818 69.21 3.34 31.32
N TYR A 819 68.56 3.92 32.32
CA TYR A 819 69.24 4.44 33.51
C TYR A 819 70.01 3.33 34.27
N ALA A 820 69.54 2.08 34.16
CA ALA A 820 70.05 0.93 34.90
C ALA A 820 70.86 -0.09 34.06
N GLY A 821 71.19 0.20 32.80
CA GLY A 821 72.02 -0.71 31.98
C GLY A 821 71.94 -0.51 30.47
N SER A 822 72.92 -1.04 29.75
CA SER A 822 72.91 -1.09 28.27
C SER A 822 72.03 -2.24 27.78
N GLY A 823 71.18 -1.98 26.78
CA GLY A 823 70.40 -3.00 26.08
C GLY A 823 71.15 -3.57 24.86
N PRO A 824 70.48 -4.45 24.08
CA PRO A 824 69.12 -4.94 24.30
C PRO A 824 69.00 -5.94 25.44
N GLY A 825 67.76 -6.32 25.78
CA GLY A 825 67.50 -7.39 26.75
C GLY A 825 68.23 -8.69 26.42
N GLU A 826 68.48 -9.52 27.43
CA GLU A 826 69.17 -10.79 27.31
C GLU A 826 68.18 -11.93 27.09
N VAL A 827 68.39 -12.75 26.06
CA VAL A 827 67.53 -13.91 25.78
C VAL A 827 68.28 -15.21 26.10
N GLU A 828 67.76 -15.94 27.06
CA GLU A 828 68.22 -17.27 27.44
C GLU A 828 67.32 -18.35 26.83
N VAL A 829 67.93 -19.44 26.38
CA VAL A 829 67.23 -20.64 25.92
C VAL A 829 67.74 -21.82 26.73
N ALA A 830 66.84 -22.54 27.37
CA ALA A 830 67.15 -23.73 28.14
C ALA A 830 66.33 -24.92 27.65
N LEU A 831 66.96 -26.08 27.57
CA LEU A 831 66.24 -27.36 27.54
C LEU A 831 65.78 -27.67 28.97
N GLU A 832 64.48 -27.89 29.16
CA GLU A 832 63.90 -28.27 30.45
C GLU A 832 63.39 -29.70 30.42
N THR A 833 63.56 -30.41 31.54
CA THR A 833 63.04 -31.76 31.77
C THR A 833 62.02 -31.75 32.90
N LYS A 834 61.04 -32.66 32.84
CA LYS A 834 59.98 -32.75 33.84
C LYS A 834 60.37 -33.66 35.00
N LYS A 835 60.41 -33.11 36.22
CA LYS A 835 60.42 -33.90 37.46
C LYS A 835 59.06 -34.54 37.69
N LEU A 836 59.03 -35.87 37.66
CA LEU A 836 57.81 -36.68 37.83
C LEU A 836 57.13 -36.54 39.20
N THR A 837 57.78 -35.90 40.19
CA THR A 837 57.30 -35.78 41.57
C THR A 837 56.54 -34.48 41.88
N LEU A 838 56.39 -33.57 40.91
CA LEU A 838 55.73 -32.26 41.10
C LEU A 838 54.59 -32.04 40.07
N PRO A 839 53.56 -31.22 40.39
CA PRO A 839 52.50 -30.85 39.45
C PRO A 839 53.03 -30.18 38.17
N ASP A 840 52.26 -30.27 37.08
CA ASP A 840 52.73 -30.14 35.69
C ASP A 840 53.63 -28.93 35.41
N GLU A 841 53.24 -27.71 35.79
CA GLU A 841 54.02 -26.49 35.48
C GLU A 841 55.16 -26.19 36.45
N LEU A 842 55.09 -26.68 37.70
CA LEU A 842 56.12 -26.42 38.73
C LEU A 842 57.25 -27.46 38.70
N GLY A 843 57.09 -28.55 37.94
CA GLY A 843 58.03 -29.65 37.87
C GLY A 843 59.14 -29.51 36.82
N TRP A 844 59.20 -28.42 36.04
CA TRP A 844 60.20 -28.27 34.99
C TRP A 844 61.50 -27.66 35.50
N GLU A 845 62.63 -28.28 35.20
CA GLU A 845 63.95 -27.77 35.56
C GLU A 845 64.91 -27.73 34.38
N PRO A 846 65.82 -26.73 34.32
CA PRO A 846 66.79 -26.61 33.24
C PRO A 846 67.84 -27.72 33.30
N VAL A 847 68.12 -28.33 32.16
CA VAL A 847 69.23 -29.26 31.98
C VAL A 847 70.52 -28.44 31.93
N LYS A 848 71.37 -28.54 32.96
CA LYS A 848 72.55 -27.68 33.16
C LYS A 848 73.49 -27.59 31.94
N GLU A 849 73.59 -28.66 31.15
CA GLU A 849 74.47 -28.73 29.98
C GLU A 849 73.84 -28.18 28.68
N ALA A 850 72.55 -27.84 28.70
CA ALA A 850 71.76 -27.39 27.55
C ALA A 850 71.06 -26.05 27.86
N VAL A 851 71.87 -25.04 28.21
CA VAL A 851 71.45 -23.65 28.39
C VAL A 851 72.38 -22.75 27.58
N ILE A 852 71.81 -21.83 26.81
CA ILE A 852 72.57 -20.85 26.01
C ILE A 852 71.96 -19.44 26.16
N THR A 853 72.81 -18.43 26.01
CA THR A 853 72.37 -17.04 25.81
C THR A 853 72.48 -16.70 24.33
N LEU A 854 71.39 -16.21 23.73
CA LEU A 854 71.34 -15.86 22.32
C LEU A 854 72.07 -14.54 22.05
N LYS A 855 72.71 -14.44 20.89
CA LYS A 855 73.44 -13.23 20.48
C LYS A 855 72.49 -12.23 19.82
N PRO A 856 72.35 -10.99 20.33
CA PRO A 856 71.55 -9.96 19.71
C PRO A 856 72.24 -9.36 18.47
N GLN A 857 71.44 -9.03 17.47
CA GLN A 857 71.80 -8.18 16.33
C GLN A 857 70.64 -7.23 16.01
N ARG A 858 70.93 -6.04 15.49
CA ARG A 858 69.87 -5.13 15.01
C ARG A 858 69.19 -5.74 13.79
N ALA A 859 67.87 -5.62 13.71
CA ALA A 859 67.09 -6.18 12.61
C ALA A 859 67.34 -5.48 11.26
N GLY A 860 67.72 -4.20 11.29
CA GLY A 860 68.10 -3.42 10.11
C GLY A 860 68.98 -2.22 10.46
N ALA A 861 69.70 -1.67 9.47
CA ALA A 861 70.62 -0.55 9.68
C ALA A 861 69.92 0.75 10.12
N THR A 862 68.65 0.94 9.73
CA THR A 862 67.80 2.09 10.07
C THR A 862 66.86 1.83 11.26
N GLU A 863 66.81 0.59 11.77
CA GLU A 863 65.93 0.21 12.88
C GLU A 863 66.66 0.43 14.21
N VAL A 864 66.13 1.37 15.00
CA VAL A 864 66.76 1.82 16.24
C VAL A 864 66.37 0.90 17.41
N GLY A 865 65.13 0.39 17.44
CA GLY A 865 64.59 -0.41 18.54
C GLY A 865 64.38 -1.90 18.27
N SER A 866 64.41 -2.36 17.00
CA SER A 866 64.22 -3.78 16.66
C SER A 866 65.49 -4.62 16.77
N PHE A 867 65.39 -5.78 17.41
CA PHE A 867 66.48 -6.75 17.54
C PHE A 867 66.06 -8.15 17.12
N ILE A 868 67.06 -8.93 16.70
CA ILE A 868 66.97 -10.36 16.45
C ILE A 868 68.02 -11.04 17.35
N TRP A 869 67.61 -11.96 18.20
CA TRP A 869 68.51 -12.79 19.01
C TRP A 869 68.60 -14.18 18.43
N GLN A 870 69.82 -14.66 18.13
CA GLN A 870 70.04 -15.95 17.49
C GLN A 870 71.10 -16.81 18.19
N GLY A 871 70.92 -18.13 18.12
CA GLY A 871 71.86 -19.10 18.67
C GLY A 871 71.43 -20.54 18.40
N THR A 872 72.33 -21.47 18.67
CA THR A 872 72.14 -22.91 18.45
C THR A 872 72.25 -23.65 19.78
N LEU A 873 71.17 -24.33 20.18
CA LEU A 873 71.10 -25.15 21.39
C LEU A 873 71.49 -26.58 21.05
N ASN A 874 72.43 -27.15 21.82
CA ASN A 874 72.85 -28.54 21.68
C ASN A 874 72.06 -29.45 22.63
N LEU A 875 71.46 -30.51 22.10
CA LEU A 875 70.68 -31.50 22.84
C LEU A 875 71.58 -32.62 23.40
N PRO A 876 71.40 -33.04 24.67
CA PRO A 876 72.11 -34.19 25.24
C PRO A 876 71.79 -35.50 24.50
N LYS A 877 72.69 -36.49 24.59
CA LYS A 877 72.46 -37.82 24.01
C LYS A 877 71.41 -38.59 24.80
N GLY A 878 70.55 -39.36 24.11
CA GLY A 878 69.62 -40.31 24.74
C GLY A 878 68.34 -39.71 25.33
N ILE A 879 68.02 -38.44 25.02
CA ILE A 879 66.78 -37.80 25.49
C ILE A 879 65.55 -38.40 24.79
N LYS A 880 64.43 -38.50 25.52
CA LYS A 880 63.12 -38.86 24.97
C LYS A 880 62.31 -37.59 24.72
N LEU A 881 62.01 -37.27 23.46
CA LEU A 881 61.46 -35.96 23.07
C LEU A 881 60.21 -35.52 23.87
N GLN A 882 59.36 -36.47 24.27
CA GLN A 882 58.14 -36.22 25.06
C GLN A 882 58.40 -35.68 26.48
N ASP A 883 59.59 -35.91 27.05
CA ASP A 883 59.93 -35.54 28.43
C ASP A 883 60.59 -34.15 28.53
N TYR A 884 60.81 -33.48 27.38
CA TYR A 884 61.57 -32.24 27.30
C TYR A 884 60.79 -31.12 26.61
N ARG A 885 61.04 -29.88 27.03
CA ARG A 885 60.60 -28.65 26.37
C ARG A 885 61.76 -27.67 26.23
N ILE A 886 61.72 -26.82 25.22
CA ILE A 886 62.61 -25.69 25.08
C ILE A 886 61.92 -24.48 25.71
N ALA A 887 62.53 -23.89 26.72
CA ALA A 887 62.08 -22.65 27.34
C ALA A 887 62.95 -21.49 26.86
N VAL A 888 62.31 -20.47 26.26
CA VAL A 888 62.93 -19.23 25.79
C VAL A 888 62.50 -18.11 26.73
N ARG A 889 63.45 -17.39 27.31
CA ARG A 889 63.20 -16.33 28.30
C ARG A 889 63.98 -15.08 27.94
N GLU A 890 63.30 -13.95 27.83
CA GLU A 890 63.94 -12.63 27.70
C GLU A 890 63.90 -11.91 29.03
N TYR A 891 65.04 -11.33 29.39
CA TYR A 891 65.21 -10.53 30.58
C TYR A 891 65.69 -9.12 30.25
N GLU A 892 65.12 -8.15 30.92
CA GLU A 892 65.77 -6.86 31.11
C GLU A 892 66.84 -6.98 32.19
N LEU A 893 67.94 -6.26 31.99
CA LEU A 893 69.09 -6.23 32.90
C LEU A 893 69.14 -4.90 33.64
N PHE A 894 69.32 -4.97 34.96
CA PHE A 894 69.49 -3.82 35.84
C PHE A 894 70.78 -3.95 36.64
N ASP A 895 71.59 -2.91 36.64
CA ASP A 895 72.69 -2.74 37.58
C ASP A 895 72.10 -2.50 38.99
N THR A 896 72.69 -3.15 39.99
CA THR A 896 72.30 -2.96 41.39
C THR A 896 73.44 -2.38 42.20
N ASP A 897 73.12 -1.82 43.37
CA ASP A 897 74.13 -1.25 44.27
C ASP A 897 75.08 -2.33 44.87
N GLU A 898 74.80 -3.63 44.67
CA GLU A 898 75.66 -4.71 45.11
C GLU A 898 76.88 -4.88 44.20
N LEU A 899 78.08 -4.94 44.78
CA LEU A 899 79.31 -5.22 44.03
C LEU A 899 79.42 -6.70 43.64
N ASP A 900 79.80 -6.97 42.39
CA ASP A 900 80.09 -8.32 41.94
C ASP A 900 81.41 -8.83 42.53
N LYS A 901 81.31 -9.68 43.57
CA LYS A 901 82.45 -10.27 44.28
C LYS A 901 83.28 -11.24 43.42
N ALA A 902 82.82 -11.59 42.22
CA ALA A 902 83.54 -12.49 41.29
C ALA A 902 84.52 -11.75 40.36
N ALA A 903 84.45 -10.42 40.25
CA ALA A 903 85.33 -9.65 39.37
C ALA A 903 86.75 -9.53 39.95
N ARG A 904 87.74 -10.16 39.29
CA ARG A 904 89.12 -10.29 39.79
C ARG A 904 90.12 -9.23 39.27
N THR A 905 89.66 -8.08 38.77
CA THR A 905 90.58 -7.03 38.24
C THR A 905 90.17 -5.62 38.67
N VAL A 906 91.18 -4.82 39.05
CA VAL A 906 91.08 -3.49 39.71
C VAL A 906 90.62 -2.37 38.75
N ALA A 907 90.24 -2.68 37.50
CA ALA A 907 89.96 -1.67 36.48
C ALA A 907 88.47 -1.40 36.19
N ALA A 908 87.54 -2.16 36.78
CA ALA A 908 86.11 -1.84 36.68
C ALA A 908 85.37 -2.43 37.89
N VAL A 909 84.82 -1.55 38.74
CA VAL A 909 83.88 -1.95 39.79
C VAL A 909 82.58 -2.36 39.08
N THR A 910 82.40 -3.64 38.82
CA THR A 910 81.17 -4.17 38.21
C THR A 910 80.11 -4.39 39.28
N THR A 911 78.98 -3.73 39.12
CA THR A 911 77.75 -3.96 39.89
C THR A 911 77.09 -5.27 39.45
N LYS A 912 76.53 -5.99 40.41
CA LYS A 912 75.77 -7.22 40.17
C LYS A 912 74.52 -6.87 39.37
N LYS A 913 74.26 -7.65 38.32
CA LYS A 913 73.09 -7.46 37.46
C LYS A 913 71.90 -8.29 37.95
N TYR A 914 70.74 -7.66 38.09
CA TYR A 914 69.46 -8.35 38.28
C TYR A 914 68.72 -8.51 36.95
N LYS A 915 67.94 -9.59 36.85
CA LYS A 915 67.16 -9.94 35.66
C LYS A 915 65.66 -9.78 35.94
N ARG A 916 64.94 -8.99 35.15
CA ARG A 916 63.46 -8.92 35.14
C ARG A 916 62.94 -9.65 33.92
N LEU A 917 62.11 -10.68 34.11
CA LEU A 917 61.54 -11.43 32.99
C LEU A 917 60.50 -10.59 32.23
N VAL A 918 60.63 -10.52 30.91
CA VAL A 918 59.76 -9.71 30.02
C VAL A 918 58.99 -10.57 29.01
N TYR A 919 59.61 -11.66 28.58
CA TYR A 919 58.99 -12.65 27.70
C TYR A 919 59.43 -14.03 28.15
N ALA A 920 58.49 -14.96 28.18
CA ALA A 920 58.75 -16.37 28.35
C ALA A 920 57.83 -17.17 27.45
N GLU A 921 58.39 -18.14 26.75
CA GLU A 921 57.61 -19.10 25.97
C GLU A 921 58.28 -20.47 25.98
N THR A 922 57.45 -21.51 25.94
CA THR A 922 57.91 -22.89 25.90
C THR A 922 57.41 -23.60 24.64
N ILE A 923 58.29 -24.33 23.97
CA ILE A 923 57.98 -25.21 22.84
C ILE A 923 58.27 -26.64 23.27
N LYS A 924 57.28 -27.55 23.20
CA LYS A 924 57.55 -28.96 23.52
C LYS A 924 58.50 -29.52 22.47
N LEU A 925 59.49 -30.30 22.89
CA LEU A 925 60.47 -30.83 21.96
C LEU A 925 59.84 -31.82 20.96
N LEU A 926 58.75 -32.48 21.35
CA LEU A 926 57.93 -33.33 20.46
C LEU A 926 57.18 -32.54 19.37
N ASP A 927 56.92 -31.25 19.58
CA ASP A 927 56.22 -30.41 18.60
C ASP A 927 57.16 -29.95 17.46
N LEU A 928 58.48 -30.11 17.64
CA LEU A 928 59.52 -29.90 16.63
C LEU A 928 59.72 -31.19 15.84
#